data_AF-A0A4R6DUH0-F1
#
_entry.id   AF-A0A4R6DUH0-F1
#
_cell.length_a   1.000
_cell.length_b   1.000
_cell.length_c   1.000
_cell.angle_alpha   90.00
_cell.angle_beta   90.00
_cell.angle_gamma   90.00
#
_symmetry.space_group_name_H-M   'P 1'
#
loop_
_entity.id
_entity.type
_entity.pdbx_description
1 polymer ?
#
loop_
_entity_poly.entity_id
_entity_poly.type
_entity_poly.pdbx_seq_one_letter_code
_entity_poly.pdbx_strand_id
1 'polypeptide(L)'
;MRKPNNAVGPQVRNNKKAKKKKLIPLMAITSLAAGVQAATQYFAYSYNYQAQLGPHFDHFYAPWAYFQWYSAWNEQLPQAFQAAGSVGAMVAAGGLVLTAITNMMLANSSKANEYLHGSARWADEQDIKEAGLLGNDEGVYVGAWQDKNGQLHYLRHNGPEHVLTYAPTRSGKGVGLVVPTLLSWKHSTVITDLKGELWAMTAGWRKEYAKNICLKFEPAAANGSVAWNPLDEIRVGTEYEVGDVQNLATLIVDPDGKGLNDHWQKTSQALLVGVILHVLYKHKNDGTPATLPYVDSIMADPERDTGELWMEMTQYGHVNGENHPVVGSAGRDMMDRPEEEGGSVLSTAKSYLALYRDPVVARNVSESHFKIRDLMNHDDPVSLYIVTQPNDKLRLRPLVRIMLNMIVRLLADKMEFERVNNKLTAWQRVMRAFGFSVANTKRVQTKKTYKHRLLAMIDEFPSLGKLEIIQESLAFLAGYGIKFYLICQDLNQLRSRETGYGPDETITSNCHVQNAYPPNRTETAEHLSKLTGQTTVVKEQITTSGKRAAAILGGVSKTMQEVQRPLLTVDECLRMPGPKKNVEGLITERGDMVVYVAGYPAIYGKQPLFFQDEIFSMRASVPEPKTTDRIRSTPAANDDASNEAIAI
;
A
#
# COMPACT_ATOMS: atom_id res chain seq x y z
N MET A 1 35.71 29.26 14.69
CA MET A 1 35.33 27.82 14.75
C MET A 1 33.81 27.69 14.67
N ARG A 2 33.27 27.06 13.62
CA ARG A 2 31.83 26.71 13.53
C ARG A 2 31.58 25.46 14.38
N LYS A 3 30.61 25.51 15.31
CA LYS A 3 30.17 24.36 16.13
C LYS A 3 29.60 23.23 15.25
N PRO A 4 29.73 21.95 15.68
CA PRO A 4 29.29 20.79 14.92
C PRO A 4 27.77 20.77 14.69
N ASN A 5 27.37 20.22 13.54
CA ASN A 5 25.96 20.02 13.14
C ASN A 5 25.48 18.65 13.63
N ASN A 6 24.68 18.60 14.70
CA ASN A 6 24.13 17.37 15.29
C ASN A 6 22.79 16.96 14.65
N ALA A 7 22.72 16.88 13.32
CA ALA A 7 21.50 16.52 12.60
C ALA A 7 21.14 15.05 12.82
N VAL A 8 19.88 14.71 13.18
CA VAL A 8 19.42 13.31 13.16
C VAL A 8 18.04 13.13 12.50
N GLY A 9 18.04 12.30 11.44
CA GLY A 9 16.90 11.85 10.64
C GLY A 9 16.40 12.86 9.61
N PRO A 10 16.02 12.35 8.41
CA PRO A 10 16.08 12.97 7.10
C PRO A 10 17.21 13.98 6.81
N GLN A 11 17.36 14.96 7.67
CA GLN A 11 18.58 15.56 8.23
C GLN A 11 18.21 17.01 8.51
N VAL A 12 17.18 17.24 9.35
CA VAL A 12 16.66 18.59 9.70
C VAL A 12 16.16 19.40 8.46
N ARG A 13 15.65 18.70 7.43
CA ARG A 13 16.02 18.75 5.98
C ARG A 13 16.06 20.05 5.14
N ASN A 14 15.45 21.19 5.46
CA ASN A 14 15.71 22.45 4.71
C ASN A 14 15.20 23.74 5.43
N ASN A 15 16.09 24.37 6.22
CA ASN A 15 16.21 25.85 6.32
C ASN A 15 15.13 26.75 6.98
N LYS A 16 14.57 26.43 8.17
CA LYS A 16 13.90 27.47 9.01
C LYS A 16 14.87 28.47 9.69
N LYS A 17 16.18 28.21 9.68
CA LYS A 17 17.20 29.08 10.31
C LYS A 17 17.46 30.41 9.56
N ALA A 18 16.98 30.58 8.33
CA ALA A 18 17.27 31.77 7.52
C ALA A 18 16.58 33.06 8.02
N LYS A 19 15.35 32.98 8.54
CA LYS A 19 14.61 34.19 8.99
C LYS A 19 15.23 34.85 10.23
N LYS A 20 15.73 34.07 11.20
CA LYS A 20 16.30 34.62 12.45
C LYS A 20 17.65 35.33 12.26
N LYS A 21 18.41 35.01 11.22
CA LYS A 21 19.72 35.65 10.94
C LYS A 21 19.62 37.10 10.47
N LYS A 22 18.45 37.56 9.99
CA LYS A 22 18.26 38.93 9.47
C LYS A 22 17.80 39.94 10.52
N LEU A 23 17.29 39.51 11.68
CA LEU A 23 16.71 40.41 12.69
C LEU A 23 17.75 41.30 13.38
N ILE A 24 18.84 40.70 13.89
CA ILE A 24 19.92 41.43 14.56
C ILE A 24 20.60 42.47 13.65
N PRO A 25 21.03 42.13 12.41
CA PRO A 25 21.59 43.14 11.52
C PRO A 25 20.56 44.21 11.14
N LEU A 26 19.28 43.88 11.02
CA LEU A 26 18.22 44.87 10.79
C LEU A 26 18.09 45.84 11.96
N MET A 27 18.06 45.35 13.21
CA MET A 27 17.99 46.19 14.42
C MET A 27 19.21 47.12 14.57
N ALA A 28 20.40 46.62 14.23
CA ALA A 28 21.62 47.43 14.22
C ALA A 28 21.55 48.55 13.18
N ILE A 29 21.10 48.23 11.95
CA ILE A 29 20.92 49.22 10.87
C ILE A 29 19.87 50.26 11.24
N THR A 30 18.73 49.85 11.81
CA THR A 30 17.68 50.80 12.23
C THR A 30 18.15 51.69 13.37
N SER A 31 18.99 51.20 14.28
CA SER A 31 19.57 52.00 15.38
C SER A 31 20.51 53.08 14.84
N LEU A 32 21.34 52.74 13.85
CA LEU A 32 22.22 53.71 13.18
C LEU A 32 21.41 54.75 12.39
N ALA A 33 20.39 54.31 11.64
CA ALA A 33 19.51 55.21 10.89
C ALA A 33 18.73 56.15 11.82
N ALA A 34 18.25 55.66 12.97
CA ALA A 34 17.59 56.47 13.99
C ALA A 34 18.54 57.51 14.61
N GLY A 35 19.82 57.17 14.82
CA GLY A 35 20.82 58.12 15.27
C GLY A 35 21.06 59.25 14.26
N VAL A 36 21.19 58.90 12.98
CA VAL A 36 21.34 59.87 11.89
C VAL A 36 20.10 60.77 11.77
N GLN A 37 18.90 60.20 11.92
CA GLN A 37 17.66 60.98 11.94
C GLN A 37 17.60 61.91 13.16
N ALA A 38 18.01 61.44 14.34
CA ALA A 38 18.01 62.25 15.56
C ALA A 38 18.99 63.43 15.45
N ALA A 39 20.17 63.21 14.87
CA ALA A 39 21.12 64.29 14.58
C ALA A 39 20.52 65.34 13.62
N THR A 40 19.85 64.87 12.57
CA THR A 40 19.19 65.74 11.58
C THR A 40 18.08 66.58 12.22
N GLN A 41 17.18 65.94 12.97
CA GLN A 41 16.05 66.64 13.59
C GLN A 41 16.50 67.58 14.71
N TYR A 42 17.51 67.20 15.48
CA TYR A 42 18.05 68.07 16.53
C TYR A 42 18.70 69.32 15.93
N PHE A 43 19.47 69.18 14.84
CA PHE A 43 20.03 70.32 14.13
C PHE A 43 18.95 71.22 13.54
N ALA A 44 17.90 70.65 12.94
CA ALA A 44 16.78 71.43 12.44
C ALA A 44 16.03 72.17 13.55
N TYR A 45 15.81 71.51 14.69
CA TYR A 45 15.17 72.09 15.88
C TYR A 45 16.00 73.24 16.47
N SER A 46 17.33 73.09 16.58
CA SER A 46 18.20 74.14 17.13
C SER A 46 18.17 75.45 16.32
N TYR A 47 17.74 75.38 15.06
CA TYR A 47 17.57 76.53 14.16
C TYR A 47 16.09 76.78 13.78
N ASN A 48 15.14 76.30 14.58
CA ASN A 48 13.70 76.52 14.39
C ASN A 48 13.18 76.16 12.97
N TYR A 49 13.73 75.12 12.35
CA TYR A 49 13.33 74.61 11.04
C TYR A 49 13.32 75.69 9.94
N GLN A 50 14.30 76.60 9.97
CA GLN A 50 14.48 77.66 8.99
C GLN A 50 14.41 77.15 7.54
N ALA A 51 13.78 77.94 6.65
CA ALA A 51 13.58 77.60 5.25
C ALA A 51 14.88 77.33 4.47
N GLN A 52 16.01 77.90 4.93
CA GLN A 52 17.34 77.72 4.35
C GLN A 52 17.90 76.30 4.53
N LEU A 53 17.35 75.50 5.46
CA LEU A 53 17.75 74.10 5.67
C LEU A 53 17.27 73.16 4.55
N GLY A 54 16.39 73.64 3.67
CA GLY A 54 15.90 72.92 2.49
C GLY A 54 14.47 72.39 2.66
N PRO A 55 14.01 71.52 1.73
CA PRO A 55 12.65 71.00 1.78
C PRO A 55 12.47 69.98 2.91
N HIS A 56 11.39 70.17 3.67
CA HIS A 56 10.91 69.23 4.69
C HIS A 56 9.41 68.95 4.51
N PHE A 57 8.93 67.87 5.12
CA PHE A 57 7.51 67.58 5.24
C PHE A 57 7.10 67.71 6.70
N ASP A 58 6.28 68.70 7.03
CA ASP A 58 5.84 69.00 8.41
C ASP A 58 6.98 68.92 9.44
N HIS A 59 8.00 69.77 9.25
CA HIS A 59 9.20 69.84 10.09
C HIS A 59 10.09 68.58 10.05
N PHE A 60 9.76 67.56 9.25
CA PHE A 60 10.56 66.35 9.14
C PHE A 60 11.52 66.39 7.93
N TYR A 61 12.81 66.58 8.21
CA TYR A 61 13.90 66.45 7.25
C TYR A 61 14.35 65.00 6.99
N ALA A 62 14.89 64.77 5.80
CA ALA A 62 15.48 63.48 5.41
C ALA A 62 16.77 63.19 6.21
N PRO A 63 17.02 61.94 6.63
CA PRO A 63 18.14 61.61 7.53
C PRO A 63 19.53 62.03 7.02
N TRP A 64 19.74 62.05 5.70
CA TRP A 64 21.04 62.43 5.13
C TRP A 64 21.27 63.95 5.06
N ALA A 65 20.26 64.78 5.35
CA ALA A 65 20.38 66.23 5.31
C ALA A 65 21.44 66.74 6.30
N TYR A 66 21.61 66.06 7.44
CA TYR A 66 22.70 66.35 8.38
C TYR A 66 24.08 66.36 7.72
N PHE A 67 24.39 65.40 6.83
CA PHE A 67 25.69 65.34 6.15
C PHE A 67 25.86 66.44 5.10
N GLN A 68 24.77 66.84 4.44
CA GLN A 68 24.77 67.94 3.49
C GLN A 68 25.04 69.28 4.19
N TRP A 69 24.37 69.52 5.32
CA TRP A 69 24.61 70.70 6.15
C TRP A 69 26.01 70.67 6.76
N TYR A 70 26.49 69.50 7.20
CA TYR A 70 27.83 69.34 7.74
C TYR A 70 28.90 69.72 6.71
N SER A 71 28.79 69.26 5.47
CA SER A 71 29.79 69.64 4.44
C SER A 71 29.70 71.12 4.05
N ALA A 72 28.54 71.75 4.17
CA ALA A 72 28.32 73.13 3.78
C ALA A 72 28.73 74.14 4.86
N TRP A 73 28.49 73.83 6.15
CA TRP A 73 28.51 74.83 7.23
C TRP A 73 29.33 74.43 8.46
N ASN A 74 29.98 73.27 8.50
CA ASN A 74 30.71 72.82 9.69
C ASN A 74 31.86 73.76 10.11
N GLU A 75 32.54 74.43 9.17
CA GLU A 75 33.59 75.40 9.49
C GLU A 75 33.05 76.64 10.21
N GLN A 76 31.79 77.00 9.97
CA GLN A 76 31.14 78.19 10.51
C GLN A 76 30.40 77.89 11.82
N LEU A 77 29.84 76.68 11.96
CA LEU A 77 28.99 76.27 13.08
C LEU A 77 29.49 74.99 13.78
N PRO A 78 30.77 74.89 14.20
CA PRO A 78 31.35 73.64 14.69
C PRO A 78 30.66 73.12 15.96
N GLN A 79 30.25 74.01 16.87
CA GLN A 79 29.60 73.62 18.13
C GLN A 79 28.19 73.05 17.91
N ALA A 80 27.44 73.58 16.92
CA ALA A 80 26.09 73.11 16.62
C ALA A 80 26.10 71.70 15.99
N PHE A 81 27.05 71.43 15.09
CA PHE A 81 27.24 70.09 14.53
C PHE A 81 27.76 69.09 15.57
N GLN A 82 28.63 69.50 16.49
CA GLN A 82 29.05 68.64 17.60
C GLN A 82 27.86 68.27 18.51
N ALA A 83 27.00 69.24 18.84
CA ALA A 83 25.80 69.00 19.65
C ALA A 83 24.84 68.03 18.94
N ALA A 84 24.48 68.30 17.69
CA ALA A 84 23.61 67.43 16.89
C ALA A 84 24.19 66.03 16.67
N GLY A 85 25.48 65.94 16.35
CA GLY A 85 26.21 64.69 16.21
C GLY A 85 26.23 63.88 17.52
N SER A 86 26.38 64.53 18.67
CA SER A 86 26.36 63.86 19.98
C SER A 86 24.98 63.27 20.32
N VAL A 87 23.90 63.98 19.98
CA VAL A 87 22.51 63.49 20.14
C VAL A 87 22.27 62.27 19.26
N GLY A 88 22.70 62.33 17.99
CA GLY A 88 22.63 61.17 17.09
C GLY A 88 23.45 59.98 17.57
N ALA A 89 24.67 60.23 18.08
CA ALA A 89 25.54 59.20 18.62
C ALA A 89 24.94 58.53 19.88
N MET A 90 24.30 59.28 20.78
CA MET A 90 23.62 58.72 21.96
C MET A 90 22.45 57.82 21.56
N VAL A 91 21.62 58.24 20.60
CA VAL A 91 20.49 57.44 20.10
C VAL A 91 20.98 56.16 19.42
N ALA A 92 22.00 56.26 18.57
CA ALA A 92 22.61 55.09 17.93
C ALA A 92 23.23 54.13 18.95
N ALA A 93 23.99 54.65 19.93
CA ALA A 93 24.62 53.85 20.98
C ALA A 93 23.57 53.13 21.85
N GLY A 94 22.50 53.82 22.26
CA GLY A 94 21.39 53.23 23.00
C GLY A 94 20.71 52.09 22.23
N GLY A 95 20.44 52.29 20.93
CA GLY A 95 19.88 51.24 20.06
C GLY A 95 20.82 50.04 19.86
N LEU A 96 22.14 50.27 19.74
CA LEU A 96 23.14 49.21 19.64
C LEU A 96 23.29 48.43 20.95
N VAL A 97 23.24 49.09 22.11
CA VAL A 97 23.22 48.43 23.43
C VAL A 97 21.98 47.56 23.55
N LEU A 98 20.80 48.05 23.17
CA LEU A 98 19.56 47.25 23.15
C LEU A 98 19.69 46.04 22.21
N THR A 99 20.31 46.23 21.05
CA THR A 99 20.58 45.15 20.08
C THR A 99 21.54 44.10 20.68
N ALA A 100 22.58 44.54 21.39
CA ALA A 100 23.53 43.66 22.07
C ALA A 100 22.87 42.87 23.22
N ILE A 101 22.04 43.53 24.03
CA ILE A 101 21.25 42.88 25.10
C ILE A 101 20.30 41.84 24.48
N THR A 102 19.60 42.20 23.40
CA THR A 102 18.69 41.29 22.70
C THR A 102 19.46 40.08 22.14
N ASN A 103 20.64 40.29 21.54
CA ASN A 103 21.49 39.21 21.05
C ASN A 103 22.00 38.33 22.19
N MET A 104 22.39 38.91 23.33
CA MET A 104 22.82 38.18 24.52
C MET A 104 21.68 37.32 25.08
N MET A 105 20.46 37.85 25.20
CA MET A 105 19.28 37.09 25.64
C MET A 105 18.95 35.93 24.68
N LEU A 106 19.00 36.17 23.36
CA LEU A 106 18.76 35.14 22.34
C LEU A 106 19.89 34.10 22.23
N ALA A 107 21.11 34.45 22.65
CA ALA A 107 22.26 33.56 22.69
C ALA A 107 22.27 32.71 23.97
N ASN A 108 21.84 33.25 25.10
CA ASN A 108 21.77 32.57 26.40
C ASN A 108 20.50 31.76 26.65
N SER A 109 19.49 31.82 25.78
CA SER A 109 18.38 30.86 25.84
C SER A 109 18.92 29.45 25.55
N SER A 110 18.75 28.50 26.47
CA SER A 110 19.09 27.09 26.26
C SER A 110 18.34 26.56 25.03
N LYS A 111 19.08 26.05 24.05
CA LYS A 111 18.51 25.48 22.81
C LYS A 111 18.53 23.98 22.93
N ALA A 112 17.39 23.41 23.32
CA ALA A 112 17.20 21.97 23.27
C ALA A 112 17.29 21.47 21.81
N ASN A 113 17.88 20.29 21.60
CA ASN A 113 17.89 19.67 20.28
C ASN A 113 16.60 18.88 20.08
N GLU A 114 15.66 19.43 19.32
CA GLU A 114 14.34 18.83 19.01
C GLU A 114 14.40 17.46 18.31
N TYR A 115 15.59 16.97 17.95
CA TYR A 115 15.77 15.71 17.21
C TYR A 115 16.84 14.78 17.80
N LEU A 116 17.30 15.01 19.03
CA LEU A 116 18.41 14.26 19.64
C LEU A 116 18.21 12.73 19.60
N HIS A 117 17.00 12.27 19.90
CA HIS A 117 16.64 10.86 20.04
C HIS A 117 15.83 10.31 18.85
N GLY A 118 15.57 11.15 17.84
CA GLY A 118 14.76 10.80 16.68
C GLY A 118 13.88 11.96 16.20
N SER A 119 13.53 11.92 14.91
CA SER A 119 12.77 12.95 14.22
C SER A 119 11.42 12.48 13.67
N ALA A 120 10.90 11.36 14.19
CA ALA A 120 9.55 10.92 13.85
C ALA A 120 8.52 12.00 14.21
N ARG A 121 7.57 12.23 13.31
CA ARG A 121 6.44 13.14 13.47
C ARG A 121 5.27 12.65 12.63
N TRP A 122 4.08 13.16 12.91
CA TRP A 122 2.94 12.99 12.01
C TRP A 122 3.16 13.76 10.71
N ALA A 123 2.72 13.17 9.62
CA ALA A 123 2.70 13.78 8.29
C ALA A 123 1.79 15.02 8.27
N ASP A 124 2.21 16.03 7.52
CA ASP A 124 1.36 17.17 7.16
C ASP A 124 0.83 17.02 5.73
N GLU A 125 -0.02 17.96 5.29
CA GLU A 125 -0.63 17.94 3.96
C GLU A 125 0.40 17.84 2.82
N GLN A 126 1.56 18.50 2.98
CA GLN A 126 2.61 18.49 1.97
C GLN A 126 3.27 17.10 1.89
N ASP A 127 3.57 16.48 3.04
CA ASP A 127 4.10 15.12 3.07
C ASP A 127 3.13 14.13 2.43
N ILE A 128 1.83 14.27 2.70
CA ILE A 128 0.78 13.37 2.18
C ILE A 128 0.63 13.53 0.66
N LYS A 129 0.75 14.76 0.15
CA LYS A 129 0.78 15.06 -1.30
C LYS A 129 2.04 14.50 -1.96
N GLU A 130 3.21 14.66 -1.33
CA GLU A 130 4.47 14.11 -1.84
C GLU A 130 4.49 12.58 -1.83
N ALA A 131 3.86 11.96 -0.82
CA ALA A 131 3.59 10.53 -0.76
C ALA A 131 2.59 10.05 -1.84
N GLY A 132 2.01 10.96 -2.61
CA GLY A 132 1.09 10.66 -3.69
C GLY A 132 -0.23 10.06 -3.21
N LEU A 133 -0.72 10.45 -2.03
CA LEU A 133 -2.00 9.97 -1.50
C LEU A 133 -3.15 10.97 -1.66
N LEU A 134 -2.85 12.24 -1.91
CA LEU A 134 -3.83 13.31 -2.16
C LEU A 134 -3.76 13.79 -3.62
N GLY A 135 -4.91 14.16 -4.18
CA GLY A 135 -5.00 14.73 -5.54
C GLY A 135 -5.02 13.71 -6.69
N ASN A 136 -5.12 12.41 -6.39
CA ASN A 136 -5.35 11.37 -7.40
C ASN A 136 -6.84 11.08 -7.52
N ASP A 137 -7.38 10.98 -8.73
CA ASP A 137 -8.77 10.54 -8.98
C ASP A 137 -8.92 9.02 -9.12
N GLU A 138 -7.81 8.31 -9.19
CA GLU A 138 -7.72 6.86 -9.33
C GLU A 138 -6.87 6.24 -8.22
N GLY A 139 -7.01 4.94 -8.02
CA GLY A 139 -6.24 4.17 -7.05
C GLY A 139 -7.09 3.49 -6.00
N VAL A 140 -6.42 2.84 -5.06
CA VAL A 140 -7.05 2.14 -3.94
C VAL A 140 -7.10 3.05 -2.71
N TYR A 141 -8.15 2.92 -1.90
CA TYR A 141 -8.29 3.68 -0.67
C TYR A 141 -7.40 3.08 0.41
N VAL A 142 -6.59 3.92 1.06
CA VAL A 142 -5.66 3.49 2.11
C VAL A 142 -5.94 4.16 3.45
N GLY A 143 -6.91 5.07 3.49
CA GLY A 143 -7.36 5.77 4.70
C GLY A 143 -7.98 7.12 4.35
N ALA A 144 -8.23 7.93 5.37
CA ALA A 144 -8.57 9.34 5.21
C ALA A 144 -7.76 10.19 6.17
N TRP A 145 -7.55 11.46 5.85
CA TRP A 145 -6.85 12.43 6.70
C TRP A 145 -7.78 13.60 7.00
N GLN A 146 -7.84 14.02 8.26
CA GLN A 146 -8.62 15.18 8.67
C GLN A 146 -7.70 16.38 8.77
N ASP A 147 -8.00 17.45 8.03
CA ASP A 147 -7.22 18.67 8.10
C ASP A 147 -7.51 19.48 9.37
N LYS A 148 -6.80 20.60 9.53
CA LYS A 148 -6.95 21.49 10.70
C LYS A 148 -8.31 22.17 10.79
N ASN A 149 -9.04 22.25 9.68
CA ASN A 149 -10.39 22.82 9.61
C ASN A 149 -11.46 21.76 9.87
N GLY A 150 -11.06 20.50 10.09
CA GLY A 150 -11.97 19.39 10.31
C GLY A 150 -12.48 18.73 9.03
N GLN A 151 -12.05 19.18 7.85
CA GLN A 151 -12.44 18.58 6.57
C GLN A 151 -11.73 17.24 6.37
N LEU A 152 -12.48 16.24 5.91
CA LEU A 152 -11.95 14.92 5.61
C LEU A 152 -11.47 14.84 4.16
N HIS A 153 -10.25 14.36 3.98
CA HIS A 153 -9.64 14.10 2.69
C HIS A 153 -9.35 12.62 2.53
N TYR A 154 -9.88 11.98 1.49
CA TYR A 154 -9.62 10.57 1.21
C TYR A 154 -8.19 10.36 0.70
N LEU A 155 -7.51 9.35 1.24
CA LEU A 155 -6.15 8.97 0.85
C LEU A 155 -6.23 7.83 -0.16
N ARG A 156 -5.76 8.08 -1.39
CA ARG A 156 -5.80 7.14 -2.51
C ARG A 156 -4.42 6.88 -3.08
N HIS A 157 -4.04 5.61 -3.12
CA HIS A 157 -2.77 5.18 -3.69
C HIS A 157 -2.96 4.57 -5.09
N ASN A 158 -2.51 5.27 -6.13
CA ASN A 158 -2.57 4.79 -7.52
C ASN A 158 -1.31 4.05 -7.99
N GLY A 159 -0.22 4.11 -7.21
CA GLY A 159 1.05 3.48 -7.56
C GLY A 159 0.98 1.94 -7.65
N PRO A 160 1.95 1.30 -8.33
CA PRO A 160 2.01 -0.14 -8.51
C PRO A 160 2.36 -0.92 -7.22
N GLU A 161 2.88 -0.24 -6.21
CA GLU A 161 3.31 -0.81 -4.93
C GLU A 161 2.16 -1.49 -4.20
N HIS A 162 2.43 -2.56 -3.45
CA HIS A 162 1.40 -3.34 -2.77
C HIS A 162 0.96 -2.70 -1.44
N VAL A 163 -0.27 -3.02 -1.02
CA VAL A 163 -0.88 -2.52 0.22
C VAL A 163 -1.09 -3.68 1.20
N LEU A 164 -0.69 -3.48 2.46
CA LEU A 164 -0.98 -4.39 3.56
C LEU A 164 -1.78 -3.69 4.66
N THR A 165 -2.94 -4.23 4.99
CA THR A 165 -3.83 -3.71 6.03
C THR A 165 -3.88 -4.61 7.25
N TYR A 166 -3.61 -4.06 8.43
CA TYR A 166 -3.87 -4.70 9.71
C TYR A 166 -5.22 -4.22 10.26
N ALA A 167 -6.22 -5.09 10.26
CA ALA A 167 -7.57 -4.73 10.70
C ALA A 167 -8.26 -5.88 11.44
N PRO A 168 -8.40 -5.79 12.78
CA PRO A 168 -9.08 -6.80 13.58
C PRO A 168 -10.51 -7.07 13.13
N THR A 169 -11.11 -8.17 13.62
CA THR A 169 -12.51 -8.48 13.33
C THR A 169 -13.44 -7.36 13.82
N ARG A 170 -14.51 -7.10 13.06
CA ARG A 170 -15.51 -6.07 13.35
C ARG A 170 -14.97 -4.63 13.47
N SER A 171 -13.77 -4.35 12.97
CA SER A 171 -13.13 -3.02 13.01
C SER A 171 -13.59 -2.07 11.90
N GLY A 172 -14.45 -2.52 10.99
CA GLY A 172 -14.99 -1.71 9.89
C GLY A 172 -14.16 -1.73 8.60
N LYS A 173 -13.27 -2.72 8.40
CA LYS A 173 -12.42 -2.79 7.20
C LYS A 173 -13.20 -2.88 5.87
N GLY A 174 -14.29 -3.65 5.86
CA GLY A 174 -15.12 -3.84 4.66
C GLY A 174 -15.75 -2.53 4.20
N VAL A 175 -16.43 -1.85 5.12
CA VAL A 175 -17.08 -0.56 4.87
C VAL A 175 -16.10 0.62 4.75
N GLY A 176 -14.86 0.44 5.20
CA GLY A 176 -13.86 1.49 5.29
C GLY A 176 -12.89 1.55 4.11
N LEU A 177 -12.30 0.41 3.72
CA LEU A 177 -11.23 0.36 2.72
C LEU A 177 -11.62 -0.47 1.49
N VAL A 178 -12.27 -1.62 1.71
CA VAL A 178 -12.58 -2.59 0.65
C VAL A 178 -13.67 -2.05 -0.29
N VAL A 179 -14.85 -1.73 0.25
CA VAL A 179 -15.99 -1.26 -0.56
C VAL A 179 -15.67 0.05 -1.29
N PRO A 180 -15.10 1.09 -0.66
CA PRO A 180 -14.70 2.31 -1.37
C PRO A 180 -13.72 2.05 -2.52
N THR A 181 -12.79 1.12 -2.33
CA THR A 181 -11.84 0.72 -3.37
C THR A 181 -12.55 0.02 -4.53
N LEU A 182 -13.39 -0.97 -4.26
CA LEU A 182 -14.12 -1.72 -5.31
C LEU A 182 -15.14 -0.85 -6.05
N LEU A 183 -15.69 0.18 -5.39
CA LEU A 183 -16.59 1.16 -5.98
C LEU A 183 -15.87 2.33 -6.67
N SER A 184 -14.54 2.32 -6.78
CA SER A 184 -13.76 3.38 -7.44
C SER A 184 -12.74 2.86 -8.44
N TRP A 185 -12.16 1.70 -8.20
CA TRP A 185 -11.19 1.06 -9.07
C TRP A 185 -11.87 0.53 -10.34
N LYS A 186 -11.66 1.18 -11.48
CA LYS A 186 -12.37 0.83 -12.73
C LYS A 186 -11.76 -0.34 -13.50
N HIS A 187 -10.50 -0.68 -13.22
CA HIS A 187 -9.82 -1.80 -13.88
C HIS A 187 -10.23 -3.15 -13.25
N SER A 188 -9.64 -4.22 -13.78
CA SER A 188 -9.89 -5.58 -13.36
C SER A 188 -9.57 -5.82 -11.88
N THR A 189 -10.29 -6.77 -11.29
CA THR A 189 -10.17 -7.15 -9.88
C THR A 189 -10.30 -8.65 -9.70
N VAL A 190 -9.52 -9.21 -8.77
CA VAL A 190 -9.78 -10.51 -8.15
C VAL A 190 -10.05 -10.25 -6.69
N ILE A 191 -11.21 -10.70 -6.19
CA ILE A 191 -11.68 -10.46 -4.83
C ILE A 191 -11.90 -11.78 -4.12
N THR A 192 -11.31 -11.98 -2.94
CA THR A 192 -11.75 -13.05 -2.02
C THR A 192 -12.89 -12.53 -1.16
N ASP A 193 -14.09 -13.10 -1.32
CA ASP A 193 -15.31 -12.68 -0.65
C ASP A 193 -15.87 -13.82 0.22
N LEU A 194 -15.62 -13.74 1.52
CA LEU A 194 -16.00 -14.80 2.46
C LEU A 194 -17.51 -14.89 2.75
N LYS A 195 -18.31 -13.93 2.29
CA LYS A 195 -19.73 -13.84 2.65
C LYS A 195 -20.65 -13.49 1.48
N GLY A 196 -20.10 -13.21 0.30
CA GLY A 196 -20.85 -12.65 -0.82
C GLY A 196 -21.24 -11.18 -0.61
N GLU A 197 -20.77 -10.54 0.46
CA GLU A 197 -21.18 -9.17 0.81
C GLU A 197 -20.57 -8.15 -0.16
N LEU A 198 -19.36 -8.44 -0.66
CA LEU A 198 -18.69 -7.57 -1.62
C LEU A 198 -19.34 -7.70 -3.00
N TRP A 199 -19.76 -8.91 -3.40
CA TRP A 199 -20.58 -9.09 -4.60
C TRP A 199 -21.85 -8.25 -4.51
N ALA A 200 -22.63 -8.42 -3.43
CA ALA A 200 -23.89 -7.73 -3.23
C ALA A 200 -23.75 -6.18 -3.27
N MET A 201 -22.72 -5.64 -2.61
CA MET A 201 -22.53 -4.19 -2.51
C MET A 201 -21.86 -3.54 -3.72
N THR A 202 -21.11 -4.29 -4.54
CA THR A 202 -20.20 -3.67 -5.51
C THR A 202 -20.33 -4.18 -6.94
N ALA A 203 -20.82 -5.41 -7.18
CA ALA A 203 -20.89 -5.97 -8.52
C ALA A 203 -21.85 -5.18 -9.43
N GLY A 204 -22.96 -4.67 -8.89
CA GLY A 204 -23.95 -3.88 -9.64
C GLY A 204 -23.33 -2.63 -10.26
N TRP A 205 -22.71 -1.80 -9.43
CA TRP A 205 -22.04 -0.58 -9.91
C TRP A 205 -20.88 -0.88 -10.86
N ARG A 206 -20.08 -1.91 -10.55
CA ARG A 206 -18.94 -2.28 -11.41
C ARG A 206 -19.38 -2.70 -12.80
N LYS A 207 -20.48 -3.44 -12.91
CA LYS A 207 -21.08 -3.81 -14.19
C LYS A 207 -21.67 -2.62 -14.93
N GLU A 208 -22.56 -1.88 -14.28
CA GLU A 208 -23.35 -0.84 -14.96
C GLU A 208 -22.54 0.42 -15.28
N TYR A 209 -21.70 0.88 -14.35
CA TYR A 209 -21.01 2.18 -14.44
C TYR A 209 -19.51 2.04 -14.72
N ALA A 210 -18.84 1.08 -14.07
CA ALA A 210 -17.43 0.82 -14.36
C ALA A 210 -17.21 -0.06 -15.60
N LYS A 211 -18.29 -0.54 -16.23
CA LYS A 211 -18.29 -1.36 -17.46
C LYS A 211 -17.39 -2.60 -17.35
N ASN A 212 -17.38 -3.20 -16.17
CA ASN A 212 -16.66 -4.46 -15.94
C ASN A 212 -17.55 -5.66 -16.31
N ILE A 213 -16.90 -6.73 -16.76
CA ILE A 213 -17.49 -8.06 -16.77
C ILE A 213 -17.41 -8.61 -15.34
N CYS A 214 -18.54 -8.94 -14.73
CA CYS A 214 -18.61 -9.37 -13.33
C CYS A 214 -18.84 -10.88 -13.25
N LEU A 215 -17.79 -11.61 -12.84
CA LEU A 215 -17.78 -13.07 -12.68
C LEU A 215 -17.90 -13.42 -11.20
N LYS A 216 -18.93 -14.20 -10.82
CA LYS A 216 -19.09 -14.78 -9.48
C LYS A 216 -18.69 -16.25 -9.52
N PHE A 217 -17.57 -16.59 -8.91
CA PHE A 217 -17.12 -17.98 -8.72
C PHE A 217 -17.37 -18.41 -7.27
N GLU A 218 -18.38 -19.24 -7.08
CA GLU A 218 -18.77 -19.82 -5.80
C GLU A 218 -18.77 -21.35 -5.93
N PRO A 219 -17.63 -22.03 -5.64
CA PRO A 219 -17.44 -23.44 -6.01
C PRO A 219 -18.48 -24.39 -5.43
N ALA A 220 -18.99 -24.10 -4.23
CA ALA A 220 -20.00 -24.91 -3.54
C ALA A 220 -21.44 -24.46 -3.82
N ALA A 221 -21.67 -23.51 -4.75
CA ALA A 221 -23.02 -23.07 -5.08
C ALA A 221 -23.68 -23.97 -6.13
N ALA A 222 -24.93 -24.37 -5.83
CA ALA A 222 -25.76 -25.15 -6.73
C ALA A 222 -26.18 -24.38 -8.01
N ASN A 223 -26.20 -23.05 -7.98
CA ASN A 223 -26.53 -22.22 -9.13
C ASN A 223 -25.83 -20.84 -9.03
N GLY A 224 -25.87 -20.08 -10.13
CA GLY A 224 -25.38 -18.69 -10.15
C GLY A 224 -23.86 -18.52 -10.03
N SER A 225 -23.08 -19.61 -10.06
CA SER A 225 -21.62 -19.58 -10.16
C SER A 225 -21.17 -19.69 -11.62
N VAL A 226 -20.06 -19.04 -11.96
CA VAL A 226 -19.25 -19.45 -13.13
C VAL A 226 -18.52 -20.75 -12.80
N ALA A 227 -17.94 -21.35 -13.82
CA ALA A 227 -17.14 -22.56 -13.71
C ALA A 227 -15.73 -22.27 -14.21
N TRP A 228 -14.76 -22.89 -13.57
CA TRP A 228 -13.35 -22.79 -13.94
C TRP A 228 -12.64 -24.10 -13.68
N ASN A 229 -12.14 -24.71 -14.75
CA ASN A 229 -11.38 -25.95 -14.70
C ASN A 229 -9.87 -25.64 -14.71
N PRO A 230 -9.13 -25.96 -13.64
CA PRO A 230 -7.68 -25.74 -13.58
C PRO A 230 -6.92 -26.43 -14.72
N LEU A 231 -7.41 -27.58 -15.20
CA LEU A 231 -6.75 -28.34 -16.26
C LEU A 231 -6.77 -27.63 -17.61
N ASP A 232 -7.76 -26.78 -17.86
CA ASP A 232 -7.83 -26.06 -19.13
C ASP A 232 -6.75 -24.98 -19.27
N GLU A 233 -6.11 -24.56 -18.18
CA GLU A 233 -5.03 -23.57 -18.20
C GLU A 233 -3.65 -24.19 -18.53
N ILE A 234 -3.57 -25.53 -18.61
CA ILE A 234 -2.33 -26.26 -18.91
C ILE A 234 -2.01 -26.17 -20.40
N ARG A 235 -0.75 -25.88 -20.73
CA ARG A 235 -0.26 -25.72 -22.12
C ARG A 235 0.14 -27.07 -22.72
N VAL A 236 -0.84 -27.95 -22.91
CA VAL A 236 -0.64 -29.31 -23.46
C VAL A 236 0.03 -29.27 -24.84
N GLY A 237 1.02 -30.14 -25.06
CA GLY A 237 1.81 -30.24 -26.29
C GLY A 237 2.90 -29.16 -26.43
N THR A 238 3.22 -28.44 -25.35
CA THR A 238 4.35 -27.50 -25.31
C THR A 238 5.44 -28.01 -24.37
N GLU A 239 6.66 -27.46 -24.49
CA GLU A 239 7.78 -27.75 -23.59
C GLU A 239 7.49 -27.45 -22.10
N TYR A 240 6.43 -26.69 -21.81
CA TYR A 240 6.05 -26.28 -20.46
C TYR A 240 5.03 -27.21 -19.79
N GLU A 241 4.43 -28.16 -20.53
CA GLU A 241 3.28 -28.94 -20.02
C GLU A 241 3.59 -29.72 -18.75
N VAL A 242 4.77 -30.37 -18.70
CA VAL A 242 5.20 -31.14 -17.53
C VAL A 242 5.38 -30.23 -16.33
N GLY A 243 6.02 -29.07 -16.52
CA GLY A 243 6.20 -28.08 -15.46
C GLY A 243 4.88 -27.49 -14.98
N ASP A 244 3.93 -27.24 -15.89
CA ASP A 244 2.59 -26.75 -15.54
C ASP A 244 1.83 -27.77 -14.68
N VAL A 245 1.85 -29.04 -15.07
CA VAL A 245 1.21 -30.13 -14.33
C VAL A 245 1.91 -30.40 -12.99
N GLN A 246 3.24 -30.39 -12.93
CA GLN A 246 4.00 -30.52 -11.67
C GLN A 246 3.61 -29.46 -10.65
N ASN A 247 3.46 -28.20 -11.08
CA ASN A 247 3.05 -27.11 -10.20
C ASN A 247 1.62 -27.33 -9.68
N LEU A 248 0.69 -27.71 -10.55
CA LEU A 248 -0.68 -28.01 -10.14
C LEU A 248 -0.74 -29.21 -9.18
N ALA A 249 -0.05 -30.30 -9.50
CA ALA A 249 0.02 -31.48 -8.64
C ALA A 249 0.58 -31.15 -7.26
N THR A 250 1.64 -30.34 -7.18
CA THR A 250 2.19 -29.84 -5.90
C THR A 250 1.15 -29.07 -5.09
N LEU A 251 0.34 -28.22 -5.73
CA LEU A 251 -0.72 -27.47 -5.04
C LEU A 251 -1.86 -28.38 -4.53
N ILE A 252 -2.13 -29.47 -5.23
CA ILE A 252 -3.12 -30.47 -4.82
C ILE A 252 -2.62 -31.25 -3.58
N VAL A 253 -1.36 -31.70 -3.59
CA VAL A 253 -0.78 -32.51 -2.51
C VAL A 253 -0.22 -31.70 -1.32
N ASP A 254 -0.13 -30.37 -1.47
CA ASP A 254 0.24 -29.42 -0.40
C ASP A 254 -0.87 -28.36 -0.19
N PRO A 255 -2.05 -28.78 0.34
CA PRO A 255 -3.19 -27.90 0.54
C PRO A 255 -2.96 -26.80 1.59
N ASP A 256 -1.91 -26.90 2.42
CA ASP A 256 -1.55 -25.94 3.47
C ASP A 256 -0.34 -25.07 3.12
N GLY A 257 0.53 -25.49 2.19
CA GLY A 257 1.68 -24.70 1.73
C GLY A 257 2.92 -24.94 2.59
N LYS A 258 2.99 -26.09 3.23
CA LYS A 258 4.08 -26.47 4.14
C LYS A 258 5.25 -27.12 3.41
N GLY A 259 5.11 -27.35 2.10
CA GLY A 259 6.03 -28.13 1.30
C GLY A 259 5.76 -29.64 1.41
N LEU A 260 6.39 -30.38 0.49
CA LEU A 260 6.31 -31.85 0.45
C LEU A 260 7.34 -32.43 1.41
N ASN A 261 6.94 -32.64 2.66
CA ASN A 261 7.84 -33.06 3.74
C ASN A 261 7.90 -34.58 3.89
N ASP A 262 6.83 -35.28 3.53
CA ASP A 262 6.73 -36.73 3.64
C ASP A 262 6.99 -37.43 2.29
N HIS A 263 7.50 -38.66 2.35
CA HIS A 263 7.67 -39.54 1.19
C HIS A 263 6.34 -39.75 0.46
N TRP A 264 5.25 -40.00 1.19
CA TRP A 264 3.93 -40.23 0.60
C TRP A 264 3.41 -39.05 -0.21
N GLN A 265 3.70 -37.82 0.23
CA GLN A 265 3.35 -36.60 -0.52
C GLN A 265 4.11 -36.50 -1.84
N LYS A 266 5.43 -36.79 -1.81
CA LYS A 266 6.29 -36.73 -3.00
C LYS A 266 5.88 -37.79 -4.02
N THR A 267 5.62 -39.01 -3.57
CA THR A 267 5.22 -40.11 -4.46
C THR A 267 3.81 -39.90 -5.01
N SER A 268 2.87 -39.40 -4.20
CA SER A 268 1.52 -39.02 -4.67
C SER A 268 1.56 -37.88 -5.69
N GLN A 269 2.46 -36.92 -5.51
CA GLN A 269 2.66 -35.83 -6.46
C GLN A 269 3.15 -36.36 -7.81
N ALA A 270 4.16 -37.23 -7.82
CA ALA A 270 4.68 -37.83 -9.04
C ALA A 270 3.61 -38.65 -9.77
N LEU A 271 2.81 -39.42 -9.01
CA LEU A 271 1.67 -40.16 -9.56
C LEU A 271 0.65 -39.23 -10.21
N LEU A 272 0.20 -38.18 -9.50
CA LEU A 272 -0.77 -37.22 -10.04
C LEU A 272 -0.25 -36.51 -11.30
N VAL A 273 1.05 -36.24 -11.41
CA VAL A 273 1.64 -35.68 -12.63
C VAL A 273 1.41 -36.61 -13.83
N GLY A 274 1.71 -37.90 -13.67
CA GLY A 274 1.49 -38.89 -14.72
C GLY A 274 0.01 -39.02 -15.09
N VAL A 275 -0.87 -39.12 -14.10
CA VAL A 275 -2.31 -39.29 -14.31
C VAL A 275 -2.96 -38.06 -14.96
N ILE A 276 -2.61 -36.84 -14.52
CA ILE A 276 -3.14 -35.61 -15.10
C ILE A 276 -2.69 -35.46 -16.57
N LEU A 277 -1.40 -35.71 -16.86
CA LEU A 277 -0.92 -35.69 -18.25
C LEU A 277 -1.62 -36.75 -19.10
N HIS A 278 -1.82 -37.96 -18.56
CA HIS A 278 -2.56 -39.01 -19.25
C HIS A 278 -3.97 -38.55 -19.63
N VAL A 279 -4.72 -37.99 -18.67
CA VAL A 279 -6.08 -37.47 -18.88
C VAL A 279 -6.11 -36.33 -19.89
N LEU A 280 -5.16 -35.38 -19.83
CA LEU A 280 -5.07 -34.28 -20.78
C LEU A 280 -4.84 -34.76 -22.21
N TYR A 281 -3.98 -35.76 -22.40
CA TYR A 281 -3.74 -36.34 -23.73
C TYR A 281 -4.90 -37.21 -24.22
N LYS A 282 -5.57 -37.97 -23.35
CA LYS A 282 -6.81 -38.68 -23.72
C LYS A 282 -7.92 -37.71 -24.11
N HIS A 283 -8.04 -36.57 -23.44
CA HIS A 283 -8.98 -35.53 -23.86
C HIS A 283 -8.63 -34.99 -25.25
N LYS A 284 -7.35 -34.72 -25.50
CA LYS A 284 -6.86 -34.22 -26.80
C LYS A 284 -7.07 -35.22 -27.95
N ASN A 285 -6.89 -36.51 -27.68
CA ASN A 285 -6.91 -37.55 -28.72
C ASN A 285 -8.32 -38.16 -28.91
N ASP A 286 -9.03 -38.44 -27.81
CA ASP A 286 -10.25 -39.24 -27.79
C ASP A 286 -11.49 -38.45 -27.31
N GLY A 287 -11.32 -37.21 -26.84
CA GLY A 287 -12.41 -36.36 -26.34
C GLY A 287 -12.91 -36.72 -24.94
N THR A 288 -12.19 -37.57 -24.19
CA THR A 288 -12.55 -37.85 -22.78
C THR A 288 -12.53 -36.59 -21.92
N PRO A 289 -13.31 -36.49 -20.83
CA PRO A 289 -13.23 -35.32 -19.96
C PRO A 289 -11.81 -35.07 -19.41
N ALA A 290 -11.34 -33.82 -19.42
CA ALA A 290 -10.09 -33.42 -18.76
C ALA A 290 -10.40 -32.55 -17.54
N THR A 291 -10.86 -33.16 -16.45
CA THR A 291 -11.25 -32.43 -15.23
C THR A 291 -10.67 -33.11 -13.98
N LEU A 292 -10.50 -32.36 -12.89
CA LEU A 292 -10.06 -32.94 -11.61
C LEU A 292 -11.02 -34.01 -11.05
N PRO A 293 -12.36 -33.88 -11.17
CA PRO A 293 -13.29 -34.97 -10.89
C PRO A 293 -13.02 -36.22 -11.73
N TYR A 294 -12.70 -36.07 -13.02
CA TYR A 294 -12.39 -37.21 -13.87
C TYR A 294 -11.08 -37.89 -13.46
N VAL A 295 -10.05 -37.11 -13.11
CA VAL A 295 -8.78 -37.61 -12.55
C VAL A 295 -9.01 -38.46 -11.30
N ASP A 296 -9.89 -38.04 -10.37
CA ASP A 296 -10.26 -38.86 -9.21
C ASP A 296 -10.99 -40.14 -9.63
N SER A 297 -11.96 -40.03 -10.56
CA SER A 297 -12.79 -41.16 -10.99
C SER A 297 -11.98 -42.30 -11.60
N ILE A 298 -10.97 -42.01 -12.45
CA ILE A 298 -10.17 -43.05 -13.10
C ILE A 298 -9.23 -43.77 -12.12
N MET A 299 -8.86 -43.12 -11.02
CA MET A 299 -8.04 -43.74 -9.97
C MET A 299 -8.89 -44.52 -8.96
N ALA A 300 -10.18 -44.20 -8.84
CA ALA A 300 -11.12 -44.76 -7.88
C ALA A 300 -12.23 -45.61 -8.52
N ASP A 301 -12.01 -46.07 -9.75
CA ASP A 301 -12.97 -46.91 -10.49
C ASP A 301 -13.12 -48.28 -9.82
N PRO A 302 -14.32 -48.67 -9.34
CA PRO A 302 -14.54 -49.98 -8.73
C PRO A 302 -14.62 -51.11 -9.76
N GLU A 303 -14.86 -50.79 -11.04
CA GLU A 303 -15.03 -51.77 -12.12
C GLU A 303 -13.72 -52.07 -12.85
N ARG A 304 -12.65 -51.33 -12.54
CA ARG A 304 -11.36 -51.43 -13.21
C ARG A 304 -10.23 -51.67 -12.19
N ASP A 305 -9.42 -52.69 -12.44
CA ASP A 305 -8.23 -52.89 -11.62
C ASP A 305 -7.22 -51.74 -11.81
N THR A 306 -6.63 -51.29 -10.70
CA THR A 306 -5.68 -50.17 -10.73
C THR A 306 -4.42 -50.49 -11.54
N GLY A 307 -4.01 -51.76 -11.61
CA GLY A 307 -2.93 -52.23 -12.47
C GLY A 307 -3.20 -52.02 -13.95
N GLU A 308 -4.46 -52.11 -14.38
CA GLU A 308 -4.85 -51.81 -15.77
C GLU A 308 -4.65 -50.33 -16.11
N LEU A 309 -4.85 -49.41 -15.15
CA LEU A 309 -4.56 -47.98 -15.35
C LEU A 309 -3.06 -47.76 -15.52
N TRP A 310 -2.23 -48.40 -14.69
CA TRP A 310 -0.78 -48.29 -14.82
C TRP A 310 -0.29 -48.85 -16.16
N MET A 311 -0.84 -49.99 -16.58
CA MET A 311 -0.53 -50.58 -17.89
C MET A 311 -0.95 -49.65 -19.03
N GLU A 312 -2.16 -49.10 -19.00
CA GLU A 312 -2.64 -48.11 -19.98
C GLU A 312 -1.70 -46.90 -20.04
N MET A 313 -1.29 -46.35 -18.90
CA MET A 313 -0.36 -45.22 -18.83
C MET A 313 0.99 -45.52 -19.52
N THR A 314 1.43 -46.78 -19.57
CA THR A 314 2.68 -47.16 -20.25
C THR A 314 2.54 -47.50 -21.73
N GLN A 315 1.33 -47.85 -22.18
CA GLN A 315 1.09 -48.35 -23.54
C GLN A 315 0.35 -47.36 -24.43
N TYR A 316 -0.47 -46.48 -23.84
CA TYR A 316 -1.26 -45.51 -24.59
C TYR A 316 -0.34 -44.54 -25.37
N GLY A 317 -0.68 -44.30 -26.64
CA GLY A 317 0.05 -43.38 -27.52
C GLY A 317 -0.39 -41.93 -27.30
N HIS A 318 0.20 -41.25 -26.33
CA HIS A 318 -0.14 -39.87 -25.98
C HIS A 318 0.29 -38.86 -27.05
N VAL A 319 1.54 -38.92 -27.52
CA VAL A 319 2.14 -37.92 -28.42
C VAL A 319 2.45 -38.57 -29.76
N ASN A 320 1.73 -38.19 -30.81
CA ASN A 320 1.93 -38.74 -32.16
C ASN A 320 1.92 -40.28 -32.23
N GLY A 321 1.14 -40.93 -31.36
CA GLY A 321 1.08 -42.40 -31.25
C GLY A 321 2.16 -43.03 -30.37
N GLU A 322 3.10 -42.25 -29.83
CA GLU A 322 4.10 -42.72 -28.87
C GLU A 322 3.71 -42.40 -27.42
N ASN A 323 4.20 -43.20 -26.47
CA ASN A 323 3.95 -43.02 -25.06
C ASN A 323 4.66 -41.78 -24.51
N HIS A 324 3.95 -40.94 -23.76
CA HIS A 324 4.58 -39.77 -23.14
C HIS A 324 5.54 -40.22 -22.03
N PRO A 325 6.83 -39.83 -22.06
CA PRO A 325 7.85 -40.42 -21.19
C PRO A 325 7.56 -40.27 -19.70
N VAL A 326 7.02 -39.12 -19.28
CA VAL A 326 6.63 -38.88 -17.87
C VAL A 326 5.44 -39.74 -17.45
N VAL A 327 4.48 -39.96 -18.36
CA VAL A 327 3.27 -40.75 -18.07
C VAL A 327 3.66 -42.22 -17.93
N GLY A 328 4.41 -42.75 -18.90
CA GLY A 328 4.90 -44.12 -18.83
C GLY A 328 5.85 -44.36 -17.66
N SER A 329 6.67 -43.37 -17.28
CA SER A 329 7.52 -43.48 -16.09
C SER A 329 6.70 -43.58 -14.81
N ALA A 330 5.65 -42.77 -14.65
CA ALA A 330 4.77 -42.84 -13.49
C ALA A 330 4.00 -44.17 -13.43
N GLY A 331 3.54 -44.68 -14.58
CA GLY A 331 2.90 -46.00 -14.68
C GLY A 331 3.84 -47.14 -14.29
N ARG A 332 5.07 -47.17 -14.84
CA ARG A 332 6.09 -48.18 -14.48
C ARG A 332 6.46 -48.12 -13.00
N ASP A 333 6.66 -46.92 -12.48
CA ASP A 333 7.01 -46.71 -11.06
C ASP A 333 5.89 -47.22 -10.11
N MET A 334 4.62 -47.20 -10.52
CA MET A 334 3.54 -47.85 -9.76
C MET A 334 3.50 -49.37 -9.93
N MET A 335 3.81 -49.90 -11.12
CA MET A 335 3.86 -51.36 -11.36
C MET A 335 5.05 -52.03 -10.67
N ASP A 336 6.19 -51.35 -10.57
CA ASP A 336 7.40 -51.88 -9.94
C ASP A 336 7.33 -51.85 -8.40
N ARG A 337 6.36 -51.12 -7.83
CA ARG A 337 6.17 -51.00 -6.39
C ARG A 337 5.48 -52.24 -5.79
N PRO A 338 5.84 -52.61 -4.55
CA PRO A 338 5.04 -53.57 -3.77
C PRO A 338 3.58 -53.11 -3.66
N GLU A 339 2.64 -54.04 -3.73
CA GLU A 339 1.20 -53.76 -3.75
C GLU A 339 0.73 -52.91 -2.56
N GLU A 340 1.22 -53.19 -1.34
CA GLU A 340 0.90 -52.43 -0.14
C GLU A 340 1.41 -50.97 -0.20
N GLU A 341 2.61 -50.76 -0.73
CA GLU A 341 3.20 -49.44 -0.90
C GLU A 341 2.45 -48.65 -1.98
N GLY A 342 2.19 -49.29 -3.12
CA GLY A 342 1.39 -48.71 -4.21
C GLY A 342 -0.02 -48.33 -3.76
N GLY A 343 -0.67 -49.19 -2.98
CA GLY A 343 -1.97 -48.92 -2.38
C GLY A 343 -1.94 -47.74 -1.40
N SER A 344 -0.86 -47.59 -0.63
CA SER A 344 -0.64 -46.45 0.29
C SER A 344 -0.45 -45.13 -0.45
N VAL A 345 0.30 -45.13 -1.57
CA VAL A 345 0.44 -43.95 -2.44
C VAL A 345 -0.90 -43.57 -3.06
N LEU A 346 -1.62 -44.54 -3.62
CA LEU A 346 -2.90 -44.31 -4.29
C LEU A 346 -3.97 -43.77 -3.31
N SER A 347 -4.08 -44.36 -2.13
CA SER A 347 -5.02 -43.89 -1.10
C SER A 347 -4.69 -42.47 -0.61
N THR A 348 -3.39 -42.14 -0.50
CA THR A 348 -2.94 -40.79 -0.18
C THR A 348 -3.30 -39.80 -1.30
N ALA A 349 -3.02 -40.12 -2.57
CA ALA A 349 -3.38 -39.28 -3.71
C ALA A 349 -4.91 -39.03 -3.79
N LYS A 350 -5.73 -40.06 -3.59
CA LYS A 350 -7.19 -39.98 -3.52
C LYS A 350 -7.68 -39.04 -2.43
N SER A 351 -7.01 -39.02 -1.27
CA SER A 351 -7.39 -38.14 -0.16
C SER A 351 -7.29 -36.66 -0.51
N TYR A 352 -6.32 -36.27 -1.34
CA TYR A 352 -6.15 -34.89 -1.82
C TYR A 352 -7.20 -34.47 -2.85
N LEU A 353 -7.79 -35.43 -3.56
CA LEU A 353 -8.83 -35.17 -4.55
C LEU A 353 -10.26 -35.27 -3.98
N ALA A 354 -10.42 -35.62 -2.71
CA ALA A 354 -11.72 -35.84 -2.08
C ALA A 354 -12.69 -34.65 -2.23
N LEU A 355 -12.18 -33.41 -2.30
CA LEU A 355 -12.98 -32.21 -2.56
C LEU A 355 -13.79 -32.32 -3.86
N TYR A 356 -13.22 -32.91 -4.91
CA TYR A 356 -13.80 -32.97 -6.25
C TYR A 356 -14.84 -34.08 -6.42
N ARG A 357 -15.09 -34.87 -5.37
CA ARG A 357 -16.19 -35.86 -5.32
C ARG A 357 -17.53 -35.22 -4.98
N ASP A 358 -17.51 -34.03 -4.38
CA ASP A 358 -18.73 -33.24 -4.16
C ASP A 358 -19.33 -32.88 -5.54
N PRO A 359 -20.56 -33.33 -5.87
CA PRO A 359 -21.15 -33.09 -7.18
C PRO A 359 -21.29 -31.61 -7.55
N VAL A 360 -21.48 -30.74 -6.55
CA VAL A 360 -21.63 -29.29 -6.77
C VAL A 360 -20.29 -28.69 -7.15
N VAL A 361 -19.24 -29.03 -6.39
CA VAL A 361 -17.87 -28.58 -6.69
C VAL A 361 -17.40 -29.15 -8.01
N ALA A 362 -17.61 -30.45 -8.23
CA ALA A 362 -17.24 -31.15 -9.45
C ALA A 362 -17.79 -30.44 -10.69
N ARG A 363 -19.08 -30.13 -10.71
CA ARG A 363 -19.71 -29.40 -11.81
C ARG A 363 -19.08 -28.02 -12.03
N ASN A 364 -18.84 -27.26 -10.96
CA ASN A 364 -18.27 -25.91 -11.05
C ASN A 364 -16.77 -25.89 -11.42
N VAL A 365 -16.09 -27.04 -11.47
CA VAL A 365 -14.70 -27.17 -11.94
C VAL A 365 -14.55 -28.07 -13.17
N SER A 366 -15.66 -28.47 -13.81
CA SER A 366 -15.63 -29.38 -14.96
C SER A 366 -15.54 -28.68 -16.31
N GLU A 367 -15.63 -27.35 -16.34
CA GLU A 367 -15.53 -26.53 -17.54
C GLU A 367 -15.00 -25.13 -17.20
N SER A 368 -14.62 -24.34 -18.20
CA SER A 368 -14.12 -22.97 -18.01
C SER A 368 -14.95 -21.92 -18.75
N HIS A 369 -15.71 -21.13 -17.99
CA HIS A 369 -16.45 -19.97 -18.49
C HIS A 369 -15.56 -18.72 -18.70
N PHE A 370 -14.33 -18.74 -18.16
CA PHE A 370 -13.30 -17.73 -18.35
C PHE A 370 -11.90 -18.39 -18.26
N LYS A 371 -10.86 -17.68 -18.70
CA LYS A 371 -9.45 -18.03 -18.51
C LYS A 371 -8.78 -16.98 -17.66
N ILE A 372 -7.77 -17.35 -16.89
CA ILE A 372 -7.03 -16.42 -16.04
C ILE A 372 -6.46 -15.24 -16.84
N ARG A 373 -5.99 -15.48 -18.07
CA ARG A 373 -5.45 -14.42 -18.92
C ARG A 373 -6.47 -13.33 -19.29
N ASP A 374 -7.77 -13.64 -19.28
CA ASP A 374 -8.81 -12.64 -19.58
C ASP A 374 -8.84 -11.53 -18.53
N LEU A 375 -8.47 -11.85 -17.29
CA LEU A 375 -8.47 -10.90 -16.18
C LEU A 375 -7.70 -9.63 -16.51
N MET A 376 -6.64 -9.71 -17.32
CA MET A 376 -5.83 -8.54 -17.69
C MET A 376 -5.87 -8.20 -19.19
N ASN A 377 -6.33 -9.11 -20.05
CA ASN A 377 -6.18 -9.00 -21.50
C ASN A 377 -7.49 -9.00 -22.30
N HIS A 378 -8.65 -9.14 -21.63
CA HIS A 378 -9.94 -8.91 -22.26
C HIS A 378 -10.11 -7.44 -22.66
N ASP A 379 -10.95 -7.16 -23.67
CA ASP A 379 -11.19 -5.79 -24.14
C ASP A 379 -11.80 -4.90 -23.04
N ASP A 380 -12.80 -5.43 -22.34
CA ASP A 380 -13.38 -4.85 -21.12
C ASP A 380 -12.67 -5.36 -19.85
N PRO A 381 -12.57 -4.54 -18.78
CA PRO A 381 -12.01 -4.98 -17.50
C PRO A 381 -12.87 -6.06 -16.85
N VAL A 382 -12.23 -7.00 -16.13
CA VAL A 382 -12.90 -8.19 -15.58
C VAL A 382 -12.79 -8.21 -14.05
N SER A 383 -13.92 -8.40 -13.39
CA SER A 383 -14.04 -8.50 -11.93
C SER A 383 -14.44 -9.91 -11.52
N LEU A 384 -13.47 -10.67 -10.99
CA LEU A 384 -13.69 -12.01 -10.46
C LEU A 384 -13.89 -11.98 -8.94
N TYR A 385 -15.07 -12.40 -8.50
CA TYR A 385 -15.40 -12.59 -7.09
C TYR A 385 -15.31 -14.07 -6.75
N ILE A 386 -14.38 -14.42 -5.86
CA ILE A 386 -14.21 -15.77 -5.33
C ILE A 386 -14.98 -15.83 -4.02
N VAL A 387 -16.21 -16.35 -4.09
CA VAL A 387 -17.11 -16.43 -2.96
C VAL A 387 -16.92 -17.77 -2.25
N THR A 388 -16.61 -17.73 -0.96
CA THR A 388 -16.52 -18.94 -0.13
C THR A 388 -17.28 -18.73 1.16
N GLN A 389 -18.35 -19.50 1.38
CA GLN A 389 -19.14 -19.37 2.60
C GLN A 389 -18.30 -19.78 3.83
N PRO A 390 -18.53 -19.22 5.02
CA PRO A 390 -17.72 -19.52 6.20
C PRO A 390 -17.65 -21.01 6.55
N ASN A 391 -18.74 -21.76 6.32
CA ASN A 391 -18.81 -23.20 6.58
C ASN A 391 -17.96 -24.03 5.61
N ASP A 392 -17.77 -23.53 4.38
CA ASP A 392 -17.01 -24.22 3.34
C ASP A 392 -15.57 -23.75 3.23
N LYS A 393 -15.21 -22.68 3.94
CA LYS A 393 -13.91 -22.01 3.83
C LYS A 393 -12.71 -22.96 3.91
N LEU A 394 -12.66 -23.81 4.95
CA LEU A 394 -11.54 -24.74 5.13
C LEU A 394 -11.48 -25.79 4.02
N ARG A 395 -12.66 -26.26 3.59
CA ARG A 395 -12.83 -27.30 2.57
C ARG A 395 -12.47 -26.79 1.17
N LEU A 396 -12.86 -25.56 0.83
CA LEU A 396 -12.61 -24.93 -0.48
C LEU A 396 -11.24 -24.25 -0.60
N ARG A 397 -10.55 -24.06 0.52
CA ARG A 397 -9.24 -23.41 0.56
C ARG A 397 -8.23 -23.98 -0.46
N PRO A 398 -8.09 -25.31 -0.67
CA PRO A 398 -7.16 -25.84 -1.67
C PRO A 398 -7.47 -25.34 -3.10
N LEU A 399 -8.74 -25.29 -3.49
CA LEU A 399 -9.15 -24.81 -4.81
C LEU A 399 -8.90 -23.31 -4.98
N VAL A 400 -9.20 -22.51 -3.96
CA VAL A 400 -8.90 -21.06 -3.99
C VAL A 400 -7.39 -20.81 -4.09
N ARG A 401 -6.58 -21.60 -3.39
CA ARG A 401 -5.12 -21.54 -3.47
C ARG A 401 -4.62 -21.87 -4.87
N ILE A 402 -5.15 -22.92 -5.50
CA ILE A 402 -4.84 -23.28 -6.89
C ILE A 402 -5.13 -22.10 -7.82
N MET A 403 -6.34 -21.53 -7.73
CA MET A 403 -6.72 -20.38 -8.56
C MET A 403 -5.79 -19.17 -8.36
N LEU A 404 -5.52 -18.75 -7.12
CA LEU A 404 -4.65 -17.60 -6.85
C LEU A 404 -3.21 -17.84 -7.30
N ASN A 405 -2.68 -19.06 -7.13
CA ASN A 405 -1.35 -19.41 -7.60
C ASN A 405 -1.28 -19.31 -9.13
N MET A 406 -2.27 -19.87 -9.83
CA MET A 406 -2.32 -19.82 -11.29
C MET A 406 -2.52 -18.38 -11.80
N ILE A 407 -3.27 -17.53 -11.08
CA ILE A 407 -3.39 -16.09 -11.39
C ILE A 407 -2.01 -15.43 -11.40
N VAL A 408 -1.22 -15.63 -10.35
CA VAL A 408 0.13 -15.05 -10.29
C VAL A 408 1.01 -15.62 -11.40
N ARG A 409 1.05 -16.95 -11.54
CA ARG A 409 1.95 -17.65 -12.46
C ARG A 409 1.67 -17.34 -13.94
N LEU A 410 0.40 -17.34 -14.34
CA LEU A 410 0.01 -17.16 -15.75
C LEU A 410 0.02 -15.69 -16.19
N LEU A 411 -0.15 -14.75 -15.26
CA LEU A 411 -0.13 -13.33 -15.56
C LEU A 411 1.26 -12.69 -15.42
N ALA A 412 2.18 -13.32 -14.68
CA ALA A 412 3.55 -12.84 -14.44
C ALA A 412 4.63 -13.68 -15.16
N ASP A 413 4.40 -14.04 -16.42
CA ASP A 413 5.28 -14.95 -17.19
C ASP A 413 6.58 -14.29 -17.69
N LYS A 414 6.50 -13.34 -18.64
CA LYS A 414 7.67 -12.69 -19.26
C LYS A 414 7.59 -11.17 -19.25
N MET A 415 8.69 -10.53 -18.83
CA MET A 415 8.84 -9.08 -18.82
C MET A 415 9.53 -8.61 -20.11
N GLU A 416 8.82 -7.84 -20.93
CA GLU A 416 9.40 -7.19 -22.11
C GLU A 416 9.90 -5.78 -21.76
N PHE A 417 10.97 -5.34 -22.40
CA PHE A 417 11.56 -4.02 -22.16
C PHE A 417 11.56 -3.18 -23.44
N GLU A 418 11.24 -1.89 -23.30
CA GLU A 418 11.30 -0.92 -24.38
C GLU A 418 12.23 0.26 -24.03
N ARG A 419 12.84 0.86 -25.05
CA ARG A 419 13.70 2.05 -24.89
C ARG A 419 12.90 3.30 -25.20
N VAL A 420 12.57 4.07 -24.17
CA VAL A 420 11.77 5.30 -24.29
C VAL A 420 12.66 6.52 -24.07
N ASN A 421 12.42 7.56 -24.86
CA ASN A 421 13.13 8.83 -24.74
C ASN A 421 12.81 9.48 -23.38
N ASN A 422 13.82 10.00 -22.69
CA ASN A 422 13.59 10.75 -21.47
C ASN A 422 12.74 11.99 -21.74
N LYS A 423 11.92 12.37 -20.76
CA LYS A 423 11.27 13.67 -20.77
C LYS A 423 12.36 14.73 -20.65
N LEU A 424 12.39 15.65 -21.60
CA LEU A 424 13.30 16.80 -21.57
C LEU A 424 13.01 17.62 -20.30
N THR A 425 14.06 17.97 -19.57
CA THR A 425 13.96 18.88 -18.43
C THR A 425 13.42 20.25 -18.88
N ALA A 426 12.91 21.05 -17.95
CA ALA A 426 12.38 22.38 -18.29
C ALA A 426 13.40 23.23 -19.04
N TRP A 427 14.66 23.23 -18.59
CA TRP A 427 15.75 23.95 -19.26
C TRP A 427 16.10 23.35 -20.63
N GLN A 428 16.09 22.02 -20.79
CA GLN A 428 16.32 21.38 -22.09
C GLN A 428 15.24 21.72 -23.13
N ARG A 429 13.97 21.84 -22.69
CA ARG A 429 12.87 22.30 -23.55
C ARG A 429 13.09 23.75 -24.00
N VAL A 430 13.55 24.61 -23.09
CA VAL A 430 13.89 26.01 -23.39
C VAL A 430 15.04 26.09 -24.40
N MET A 431 16.15 25.37 -24.18
CA MET A 431 17.29 25.34 -25.11
C MET A 431 16.88 24.88 -26.51
N ARG A 432 16.03 23.86 -26.60
CA ARG A 432 15.50 23.37 -27.86
C ARG A 432 14.58 24.39 -28.56
N ALA A 433 13.81 25.16 -27.79
CA ALA A 433 12.97 26.25 -28.32
C ALA A 433 13.81 27.42 -28.89
N PHE A 434 15.02 27.63 -28.35
CA PHE A 434 15.99 28.60 -28.87
C PHE A 434 16.90 28.02 -29.99
N GLY A 435 16.56 26.87 -30.57
CA GLY A 435 17.28 26.29 -31.71
C GLY A 435 18.55 25.50 -31.37
N PHE A 436 18.87 25.30 -30.09
CA PHE A 436 20.00 24.45 -29.69
C PHE A 436 19.63 22.96 -29.77
N SER A 437 20.51 22.15 -30.37
CA SER A 437 20.36 20.69 -30.37
C SER A 437 20.64 20.13 -28.99
N VAL A 438 19.65 19.46 -28.39
CA VAL A 438 19.78 18.79 -27.09
C VAL A 438 19.63 17.29 -27.31
N ALA A 439 20.68 16.52 -27.02
CA ALA A 439 20.65 15.07 -27.11
C ALA A 439 19.63 14.50 -26.11
N ASN A 440 18.68 13.71 -26.61
CA ASN A 440 17.70 13.05 -25.76
C ASN A 440 18.21 11.68 -25.33
N THR A 441 18.41 11.48 -24.03
CA THR A 441 18.85 10.20 -23.49
C THR A 441 17.69 9.22 -23.47
N LYS A 442 17.93 7.96 -23.88
CA LYS A 442 16.93 6.90 -23.81
C LYS A 442 17.04 6.17 -22.46
N ARG A 443 15.91 5.86 -21.84
CA ARG A 443 15.83 4.96 -20.68
C ARG A 443 15.14 3.66 -21.06
N VAL A 444 15.52 2.57 -20.41
CA VAL A 444 14.80 1.30 -20.51
C VAL A 444 13.64 1.33 -19.52
N GLN A 445 12.45 0.95 -19.96
CA GLN A 445 11.29 0.74 -19.09
C GLN A 445 10.58 -0.56 -19.46
N THR A 446 9.86 -1.14 -18.50
CA THR A 446 9.02 -2.32 -18.74
C THR A 446 7.90 -1.95 -19.70
N LYS A 447 7.76 -2.74 -20.77
CA LYS A 447 6.68 -2.61 -21.74
C LYS A 447 5.41 -3.22 -21.13
N LYS A 448 4.31 -2.45 -21.15
CA LYS A 448 3.01 -2.93 -20.68
C LYS A 448 2.44 -3.92 -21.70
N THR A 449 2.30 -5.18 -21.30
CA THR A 449 1.75 -6.26 -22.13
C THR A 449 0.27 -6.53 -21.85
N TYR A 450 -0.30 -5.90 -20.83
CA TYR A 450 -1.70 -6.04 -20.41
C TYR A 450 -2.57 -4.86 -20.86
N LYS A 451 -3.87 -5.10 -21.05
CA LYS A 451 -4.86 -4.05 -21.34
C LYS A 451 -5.34 -3.36 -20.06
N HIS A 452 -5.57 -4.14 -19.00
CA HIS A 452 -6.09 -3.66 -17.72
C HIS A 452 -5.18 -4.04 -16.56
N ARG A 453 -4.99 -3.12 -15.61
CA ARG A 453 -4.32 -3.44 -14.34
C ARG A 453 -5.20 -4.38 -13.52
N LEU A 454 -4.58 -5.28 -12.76
CA LEU A 454 -5.30 -6.18 -11.88
C LEU A 454 -5.13 -5.76 -10.43
N LEU A 455 -6.22 -5.54 -9.72
CA LEU A 455 -6.22 -5.43 -8.26
C LEU A 455 -6.59 -6.78 -7.65
N ALA A 456 -5.65 -7.41 -6.96
CA ALA A 456 -5.91 -8.57 -6.11
C ALA A 456 -6.29 -8.10 -4.71
N MET A 457 -7.60 -7.95 -4.46
CA MET A 457 -8.17 -7.60 -3.16
C MET A 457 -8.38 -8.88 -2.35
N ILE A 458 -7.41 -9.20 -1.51
CA ILE A 458 -7.42 -10.44 -0.73
C ILE A 458 -7.85 -10.13 0.71
N ASP A 459 -9.15 -10.25 0.96
CA ASP A 459 -9.66 -10.21 2.32
C ASP A 459 -9.26 -11.49 3.08
N GLU A 460 -8.90 -11.32 4.34
CA GLU A 460 -8.43 -12.37 5.24
C GLU A 460 -7.29 -13.23 4.65
N PHE A 461 -6.25 -12.56 4.13
CA PHE A 461 -5.11 -13.18 3.48
C PHE A 461 -4.48 -14.37 4.24
N PRO A 462 -4.28 -14.32 5.58
CA PRO A 462 -3.71 -15.46 6.31
C PRO A 462 -4.54 -16.74 6.24
N SER A 463 -5.85 -16.64 5.94
CA SER A 463 -6.72 -17.81 5.88
C SER A 463 -6.45 -18.73 4.69
N LEU A 464 -5.71 -18.25 3.69
CA LEU A 464 -5.27 -19.05 2.54
C LEU A 464 -4.10 -19.98 2.88
N GLY A 465 -3.47 -19.81 4.05
CA GLY A 465 -2.21 -20.46 4.39
C GLY A 465 -1.04 -19.87 3.60
N LYS A 466 0.09 -20.57 3.62
CA LYS A 466 1.30 -20.14 2.92
C LYS A 466 1.17 -20.34 1.42
N LEU A 467 1.33 -19.26 0.65
CA LEU A 467 1.43 -19.27 -0.81
C LEU A 467 2.82 -18.76 -1.20
N GLU A 468 3.80 -19.67 -1.31
CA GLU A 468 5.20 -19.32 -1.57
C GLU A 468 5.35 -18.39 -2.79
N ILE A 469 4.62 -18.69 -3.87
CA ILE A 469 4.66 -17.87 -5.09
C ILE A 469 4.30 -16.40 -4.84
N ILE A 470 3.37 -16.11 -3.92
CA ILE A 470 3.00 -14.73 -3.61
C ILE A 470 4.16 -14.06 -2.87
N GLN A 471 4.70 -14.71 -1.85
CA GLN A 471 5.84 -14.17 -1.09
C GLN A 471 7.05 -13.86 -1.99
N GLU A 472 7.41 -14.78 -2.88
CA GLU A 472 8.54 -14.61 -3.81
C GLU A 472 8.26 -13.59 -4.91
N SER A 473 7.01 -13.54 -5.42
CA SER A 473 6.67 -12.74 -6.61
C SER A 473 6.29 -11.30 -6.29
N LEU A 474 5.86 -10.99 -5.06
CA LEU A 474 5.42 -9.63 -4.68
C LEU A 474 6.48 -8.56 -4.99
N ALA A 475 7.76 -8.91 -4.98
CA ALA A 475 8.85 -7.97 -5.30
C ALA A 475 8.79 -7.44 -6.76
N PHE A 476 8.24 -8.22 -7.70
CA PHE A 476 8.24 -7.87 -9.13
C PHE A 476 6.84 -7.78 -9.76
N LEU A 477 5.79 -8.29 -9.11
CA LEU A 477 4.41 -8.28 -9.61
C LEU A 477 3.86 -6.88 -9.93
N ALA A 478 4.35 -5.88 -9.20
CA ALA A 478 4.11 -4.47 -9.48
C ALA A 478 4.44 -4.09 -10.95
N GLY A 479 5.52 -4.65 -11.52
CA GLY A 479 5.92 -4.45 -12.91
C GLY A 479 5.00 -5.11 -13.94
N TYR A 480 4.31 -6.18 -13.54
CA TYR A 480 3.32 -6.89 -14.36
C TYR A 480 1.93 -6.26 -14.33
N GLY A 481 1.75 -5.14 -13.62
CA GLY A 481 0.45 -4.45 -13.51
C GLY A 481 -0.52 -5.09 -12.52
N ILE A 482 -0.03 -6.01 -11.69
CA ILE A 482 -0.80 -6.65 -10.61
C ILE A 482 -0.51 -5.89 -9.32
N LYS A 483 -1.56 -5.45 -8.64
CA LYS A 483 -1.50 -4.77 -7.36
C LYS A 483 -2.18 -5.63 -6.31
N PHE A 484 -1.42 -6.10 -5.33
CA PHE A 484 -1.99 -6.76 -4.16
C PHE A 484 -2.46 -5.73 -3.13
N TYR A 485 -3.67 -5.96 -2.62
CA TYR A 485 -4.23 -5.33 -1.44
C TYR A 485 -4.55 -6.46 -0.47
N LEU A 486 -3.63 -6.70 0.46
CA LEU A 486 -3.69 -7.80 1.42
C LEU A 486 -4.27 -7.30 2.73
N ILE A 487 -5.25 -8.03 3.28
CA ILE A 487 -5.84 -7.68 4.57
C ILE A 487 -5.63 -8.81 5.57
N CYS A 488 -4.96 -8.49 6.67
CA CYS A 488 -4.69 -9.37 7.78
C CYS A 488 -5.43 -8.88 9.03
N GLN A 489 -5.93 -9.80 9.85
CA GLN A 489 -6.56 -9.42 11.11
C GLN A 489 -5.54 -8.99 12.16
N ASP A 490 -4.43 -9.72 12.21
CA ASP A 490 -3.29 -9.46 13.06
C ASP A 490 -1.99 -9.90 12.37
N LEU A 491 -0.86 -9.37 12.85
CA LEU A 491 0.46 -9.70 12.32
C LEU A 491 0.91 -11.13 12.71
N ASN A 492 0.40 -11.68 13.80
CA ASN A 492 0.81 -13.01 14.30
C ASN A 492 0.30 -14.14 13.41
N GLN A 493 -0.91 -14.01 12.84
CA GLN A 493 -1.44 -14.94 11.85
C GLN A 493 -0.54 -14.99 10.61
N LEU A 494 -0.07 -13.82 10.16
CA LEU A 494 0.86 -13.73 9.03
C LEU A 494 2.21 -14.38 9.36
N ARG A 495 2.75 -14.11 10.56
CA ARG A 495 4.07 -14.60 11.02
C ARG A 495 4.06 -15.97 11.67
N SER A 496 2.90 -16.62 11.75
CA SER A 496 2.77 -17.96 12.31
C SER A 496 3.61 -18.94 11.50
N ARG A 497 4.42 -19.78 12.17
CA ARG A 497 5.16 -20.87 11.51
C ARG A 497 4.28 -22.03 11.09
N GLU A 498 3.15 -22.22 11.77
CA GLU A 498 2.28 -23.37 11.56
C GLU A 498 1.25 -23.14 10.44
N THR A 499 0.74 -21.90 10.36
CA THR A 499 -0.39 -21.55 9.49
C THR A 499 -0.11 -20.37 8.56
N GLY A 500 0.96 -19.60 8.82
CA GLY A 500 1.34 -18.42 8.06
C GLY A 500 2.65 -18.62 7.29
N TYR A 501 3.40 -17.53 7.13
CA TYR A 501 4.64 -17.48 6.35
C TYR A 501 5.90 -17.60 7.21
N GLY A 502 5.74 -17.67 8.54
CA GLY A 502 6.84 -17.66 9.49
C GLY A 502 7.35 -16.24 9.83
N PRO A 503 8.29 -16.13 10.80
CA PRO A 503 8.78 -14.85 11.29
C PRO A 503 9.66 -14.10 10.28
N ASP A 504 10.26 -14.81 9.33
CA ASP A 504 11.16 -14.28 8.29
C ASP A 504 10.42 -13.93 6.98
N GLU A 505 9.10 -13.73 7.07
CA GLU A 505 8.26 -13.37 5.93
C GLU A 505 8.71 -12.05 5.26
N THR A 506 8.58 -11.99 3.94
CA THR A 506 8.95 -10.82 3.13
C THR A 506 7.74 -10.04 2.62
N ILE A 507 6.53 -10.41 3.03
CA ILE A 507 5.29 -9.80 2.57
C ILE A 507 5.17 -8.38 3.11
N THR A 508 5.47 -8.20 4.40
CA THR A 508 5.45 -6.88 5.05
C THR A 508 6.47 -5.92 4.43
N SER A 509 7.66 -6.40 4.04
CA SER A 509 8.70 -5.56 3.43
C SER A 509 8.42 -5.22 1.96
N ASN A 510 7.72 -6.09 1.23
CA ASN A 510 7.31 -5.82 -0.16
C ASN A 510 6.06 -4.91 -0.25
N CYS A 511 5.27 -4.79 0.82
CA CYS A 511 4.15 -3.87 0.91
C CYS A 511 4.61 -2.47 1.36
N HIS A 512 4.85 -1.58 0.39
CA HIS A 512 5.34 -0.22 0.64
C HIS A 512 4.31 0.67 1.32
N VAL A 513 3.02 0.36 1.12
CA VAL A 513 1.94 1.00 1.84
C VAL A 513 1.42 0.03 2.88
N GLN A 514 1.47 0.45 4.14
CA GLN A 514 0.83 -0.27 5.22
C GLN A 514 -0.18 0.62 5.89
N ASN A 515 -1.29 0.07 6.35
CA ASN A 515 -2.23 0.81 7.18
C ASN A 515 -2.79 -0.10 8.26
N ALA A 516 -3.19 0.52 9.37
CA ALA A 516 -3.60 -0.21 10.55
C ALA A 516 -4.77 0.47 11.22
N TYR A 517 -5.82 -0.32 11.45
CA TYR A 517 -6.87 0.04 12.39
C TYR A 517 -6.38 -0.23 13.83
N PRO A 518 -7.10 0.20 14.87
CA PRO A 518 -6.70 -0.04 16.24
C PRO A 518 -6.45 -1.54 16.48
N PRO A 519 -5.21 -1.97 16.81
CA PRO A 519 -4.89 -3.37 17.01
C PRO A 519 -5.51 -3.89 18.31
N ASN A 520 -5.77 -5.19 18.34
CA ASN A 520 -6.21 -5.92 19.53
C ASN A 520 -5.10 -6.80 20.15
N ARG A 521 -3.90 -6.80 19.56
CA ARG A 521 -2.74 -7.61 19.97
C ARG A 521 -1.51 -6.73 20.16
N THR A 522 -0.74 -7.02 21.21
CA THR A 522 0.46 -6.26 21.59
C THR A 522 1.54 -6.33 20.52
N GLU A 523 1.76 -7.47 19.88
CA GLU A 523 2.81 -7.65 18.87
C GLU A 523 2.55 -6.79 17.63
N THR A 524 1.29 -6.66 17.23
CA THR A 524 0.90 -5.74 16.15
C THR A 524 1.11 -4.30 16.61
N ALA A 525 0.71 -3.93 17.83
CA ALA A 525 0.95 -2.59 18.38
C ALA A 525 2.44 -2.23 18.49
N GLU A 526 3.30 -3.17 18.88
CA GLU A 526 4.77 -3.01 18.90
C GLU A 526 5.33 -2.78 17.50
N HIS A 527 4.85 -3.53 16.51
CA HIS A 527 5.22 -3.33 15.11
C HIS A 527 4.82 -1.94 14.62
N LEU A 528 3.59 -1.50 14.88
CA LEU A 528 3.11 -0.16 14.53
C LEU A 528 3.90 0.94 15.23
N SER A 529 4.20 0.77 16.52
CA SER A 529 5.02 1.72 17.28
C SER A 529 6.43 1.85 16.68
N LYS A 530 7.06 0.72 16.31
CA LYS A 530 8.35 0.70 15.61
C LYS A 530 8.27 1.37 14.24
N LEU A 531 7.22 1.13 13.46
CA LEU A 531 7.00 1.78 12.15
C LEU A 531 6.81 3.30 12.27
N THR A 532 6.10 3.79 13.29
CA THR A 532 5.95 5.24 13.51
C THR A 532 7.26 5.92 13.89
N GLY A 533 8.20 5.16 14.47
CA GLY A 533 9.52 5.64 14.84
C GLY A 533 9.58 6.38 16.18
N GLN A 534 10.79 6.88 16.48
CA GLN A 534 11.10 7.56 17.73
C GLN A 534 11.20 9.07 17.52
N THR A 535 10.73 9.82 18.51
CA THR A 535 10.73 11.28 18.54
C THR A 535 11.38 11.81 19.82
N THR A 536 11.80 13.07 19.78
CA THR A 536 12.44 13.74 20.91
C THR A 536 11.46 14.70 21.56
N VAL A 537 11.15 14.48 22.84
CA VAL A 537 10.29 15.37 23.63
C VAL A 537 11.18 16.22 24.52
N VAL A 538 11.14 17.54 24.33
CA VAL A 538 11.82 18.51 25.19
C VAL A 538 10.89 18.86 26.36
N LYS A 539 11.30 18.53 27.58
CA LYS A 539 10.61 18.93 28.80
C LYS A 539 11.34 20.09 29.46
N GLU A 540 10.62 21.17 29.75
CA GLU A 540 11.14 22.26 30.57
C GLU A 540 10.91 21.93 32.04
N GLN A 541 11.99 21.69 32.79
CA GLN A 541 11.95 21.65 34.25
C GLN A 541 12.25 23.04 34.79
N ILE A 542 11.25 23.63 35.44
CA ILE A 542 11.38 24.92 36.12
C ILE A 542 11.67 24.62 37.59
N THR A 543 12.88 24.94 38.04
CA THR A 543 13.25 24.85 39.45
C THR A 543 13.23 26.24 40.05
N THR A 544 12.27 26.48 40.94
CA THR A 544 12.15 27.73 41.69
C THR A 544 12.87 27.58 43.03
N SER A 545 14.08 28.14 43.15
CA SER A 545 14.77 28.22 44.43
C SER A 545 14.51 29.59 45.08
N GLY A 546 13.79 29.63 46.22
CA GLY A 546 13.73 30.82 47.06
C GLY A 546 12.73 30.79 48.22
N LYS A 547 13.24 30.97 49.46
CA LYS A 547 12.47 31.40 50.64
C LYS A 547 11.78 32.75 50.35
N ARG A 548 10.62 32.96 50.98
CA ARG A 548 9.60 34.01 50.76
C ARG A 548 10.05 35.50 50.64
N ALA A 549 11.34 35.85 50.65
CA ALA A 549 11.84 37.23 50.65
C ALA A 549 12.71 37.64 49.43
N ALA A 550 12.88 36.79 48.41
CA ALA A 550 13.70 37.10 47.21
C ALA A 550 12.87 37.37 45.94
N ALA A 551 11.66 37.94 46.09
CA ALA A 551 10.66 38.03 45.01
C ALA A 551 11.02 38.97 43.84
N ILE A 552 12.14 39.70 43.89
CA ILE A 552 12.52 40.66 42.84
C ILE A 552 13.78 40.22 42.06
N LEU A 553 14.56 39.24 42.56
CA LEU A 553 15.81 38.79 41.94
C LEU A 553 16.02 37.26 42.01
N GLY A 554 14.98 36.48 42.30
CA GLY A 554 15.06 35.02 42.39
C GLY A 554 15.30 34.37 41.03
N GLY A 555 16.51 33.83 40.81
CA GLY A 555 16.88 33.13 39.59
C GLY A 555 15.99 31.91 39.34
N VAL A 556 15.07 32.03 38.40
CA VAL A 556 14.32 30.88 37.85
C VAL A 556 15.29 30.07 37.02
N SER A 557 15.73 28.93 37.54
CA SER A 557 16.57 28.00 36.78
C SER A 557 15.68 27.17 35.87
N LYS A 558 15.82 27.34 34.56
CA LYS A 558 15.14 26.56 33.52
C LYS A 558 16.09 25.52 32.97
N THR A 559 15.89 24.27 33.36
CA THR A 559 16.64 23.14 32.80
C THR A 559 15.78 22.48 31.73
N MET A 560 16.29 22.41 30.50
CA MET A 560 15.65 21.67 29.42
C MET A 560 16.17 20.24 29.43
N GLN A 561 15.27 19.26 29.42
CA GLN A 561 15.61 17.83 29.35
C GLN A 561 15.02 17.22 28.07
N GLU A 562 15.87 16.63 27.23
CA GLU A 562 15.43 15.88 26.05
C GLU A 562 15.21 14.40 26.39
N VAL A 563 13.98 13.91 26.20
CA VAL A 563 13.60 12.52 26.47
C VAL A 563 13.19 11.83 25.17
N GLN A 564 13.68 10.60 24.96
CA GLN A 564 13.27 9.75 23.86
C GLN A 564 11.85 9.21 24.10
N ARG A 565 10.99 9.27 23.09
CA ARG A 565 9.65 8.70 23.14
C ARG A 565 9.26 8.13 21.78
N PRO A 566 8.61 6.95 21.70
CA PRO A 566 7.92 6.53 20.48
C PRO A 566 6.92 7.61 20.04
N LEU A 567 6.80 7.86 18.73
CA LEU A 567 5.80 8.81 18.23
C LEU A 567 4.39 8.36 18.61
N LEU A 568 4.12 7.07 18.41
CA LEU A 568 2.95 6.38 18.93
C LEU A 568 3.44 5.25 19.83
N THR A 569 3.15 5.30 21.12
CA THR A 569 3.51 4.24 22.07
C THR A 569 2.63 3.00 21.86
N VAL A 570 3.07 1.86 22.38
CA VAL A 570 2.30 0.59 22.30
C VAL A 570 0.93 0.73 23.00
N ASP A 571 0.89 1.41 24.16
CA ASP A 571 -0.36 1.68 24.87
C ASP A 571 -1.29 2.60 24.07
N GLU A 572 -0.75 3.65 23.44
CA GLU A 572 -1.55 4.53 22.56
C GLU A 572 -2.05 3.80 21.32
N CYS A 573 -1.28 2.87 20.73
CA CYS A 573 -1.74 2.04 19.63
C CYS A 573 -2.98 1.23 20.06
N LEU A 574 -2.91 0.55 21.20
CA LEU A 574 -4.01 -0.28 21.72
C LEU A 574 -5.23 0.54 22.13
N ARG A 575 -5.07 1.83 22.43
CA ARG A 575 -6.13 2.76 22.83
C ARG A 575 -6.56 3.72 21.73
N MET A 576 -6.09 3.53 20.49
CA MET A 576 -6.57 4.33 19.37
C MET A 576 -8.11 4.20 19.28
N PRO A 577 -8.85 5.32 19.15
CA PRO A 577 -10.30 5.29 19.06
C PRO A 577 -10.78 4.37 17.92
N GLY A 578 -11.49 3.31 18.26
CA GLY A 578 -12.19 2.48 17.27
C GLY A 578 -13.47 3.17 16.76
N PRO A 579 -14.09 2.62 15.70
CA PRO A 579 -15.40 3.10 15.26
C PRO A 579 -16.44 2.92 16.36
N LYS A 580 -17.27 3.93 16.57
CA LYS A 580 -18.42 3.81 17.49
C LYS A 580 -19.58 3.11 16.79
N LYS A 581 -20.33 2.33 17.55
CA LYS A 581 -21.45 1.55 17.06
C LYS A 581 -22.72 1.86 17.84
N ASN A 582 -23.87 1.77 17.15
CA ASN A 582 -25.17 1.81 17.79
C ASN A 582 -25.50 0.48 18.50
N VAL A 583 -26.68 0.38 19.10
CA VAL A 583 -27.16 -0.81 19.84
C VAL A 583 -27.25 -2.05 18.93
N GLU A 584 -27.46 -1.86 17.63
CA GLU A 584 -27.54 -2.91 16.61
C GLU A 584 -26.16 -3.35 16.09
N GLY A 585 -25.08 -2.70 16.54
CA GLY A 585 -23.71 -2.99 16.11
C GLY A 585 -23.29 -2.34 14.79
N LEU A 586 -24.12 -1.44 14.24
CA LEU A 586 -23.81 -0.65 13.04
C LEU A 586 -22.89 0.52 13.39
N ILE A 587 -21.90 0.80 12.53
CA ILE A 587 -20.94 1.88 12.75
C ILE A 587 -21.61 3.24 12.52
N THR A 588 -21.54 4.13 13.51
CA THR A 588 -22.11 5.48 13.44
C THR A 588 -21.05 6.56 13.30
N GLU A 589 -19.89 6.38 13.93
CA GLU A 589 -18.76 7.30 13.86
C GLU A 589 -17.49 6.57 13.44
N ARG A 590 -16.67 7.24 12.63
CA ARG A 590 -15.39 6.72 12.13
C ARG A 590 -14.38 6.56 13.27
N GLY A 591 -13.65 5.45 13.23
CA GLY A 591 -12.48 5.26 14.08
C GLY A 591 -11.24 5.96 13.52
N ASP A 592 -10.18 5.91 14.31
CA ASP A 592 -8.84 6.35 13.96
C ASP A 592 -8.07 5.21 13.31
N MET A 593 -7.05 5.56 12.54
CA MET A 593 -6.16 4.59 11.92
C MET A 593 -4.79 5.23 11.67
N VAL A 594 -3.79 4.42 11.37
CA VAL A 594 -2.48 4.90 10.94
C VAL A 594 -2.20 4.44 9.52
N VAL A 595 -1.65 5.32 8.69
CA VAL A 595 -1.21 5.01 7.33
C VAL A 595 0.29 5.26 7.24
N TYR A 596 1.00 4.31 6.64
CA TYR A 596 2.44 4.30 6.44
C TYR A 596 2.72 4.18 4.96
N VAL A 597 3.56 5.08 4.46
CA VAL A 597 4.11 4.99 3.11
C VAL A 597 5.62 5.00 3.26
N ALA A 598 6.29 4.00 2.68
CA ALA A 598 7.74 3.88 2.74
C ALA A 598 8.42 5.18 2.30
N GLY A 599 9.31 5.70 3.15
CA GLY A 599 10.05 6.94 2.90
C GLY A 599 9.37 8.23 3.39
N TYR A 600 8.13 8.17 3.88
CA TYR A 600 7.37 9.33 4.36
C TYR A 600 7.03 9.22 5.86
N PRO A 601 6.77 10.35 6.55
CA PRO A 601 6.26 10.33 7.92
C PRO A 601 4.93 9.57 8.02
N ALA A 602 4.67 8.92 9.16
CA ALA A 602 3.40 8.25 9.40
C ALA A 602 2.24 9.24 9.41
N ILE A 603 1.09 8.83 8.91
CA ILE A 603 -0.11 9.66 8.82
C ILE A 603 -1.09 9.18 9.89
N TYR A 604 -1.49 10.08 10.79
CA TYR A 604 -2.61 9.82 11.68
C TYR A 604 -3.91 10.11 10.91
N GLY A 605 -4.66 9.06 10.65
CA GLY A 605 -5.82 9.09 9.76
C GLY A 605 -7.12 8.72 10.46
N LYS A 606 -8.19 8.74 9.67
CA LYS A 606 -9.54 8.31 10.02
C LYS A 606 -10.00 7.22 9.06
N GLN A 607 -10.90 6.36 9.53
CA GLN A 607 -11.52 5.34 8.70
C GLN A 607 -12.45 5.98 7.65
N PRO A 608 -12.33 5.64 6.35
CA PRO A 608 -13.18 6.19 5.31
C PRO A 608 -14.51 5.42 5.20
N LEU A 609 -15.53 5.79 5.98
CA LEU A 609 -16.81 5.10 5.98
C LEU A 609 -17.61 5.40 4.69
N PHE A 610 -17.84 4.40 3.84
CA PHE A 610 -18.51 4.58 2.54
C PHE A 610 -19.93 5.14 2.67
N PHE A 611 -20.69 4.70 3.69
CA PHE A 611 -22.08 5.10 3.89
C PHE A 611 -22.26 6.52 4.45
N GLN A 612 -21.17 7.18 4.85
CA GLN A 612 -21.18 8.61 5.21
C GLN A 612 -20.89 9.52 4.01
N ASP A 613 -20.54 8.94 2.86
CA ASP A 613 -20.29 9.63 1.61
C ASP A 613 -21.45 9.37 0.65
N GLU A 614 -22.05 10.43 0.14
CA GLU A 614 -23.24 10.35 -0.72
C GLU A 614 -22.95 9.62 -2.03
N ILE A 615 -21.77 9.85 -2.63
CA ILE A 615 -21.38 9.21 -3.89
C ILE A 615 -21.20 7.71 -3.65
N PHE A 616 -20.50 7.32 -2.59
CA PHE A 616 -20.33 5.90 -2.28
C PHE A 616 -21.63 5.20 -1.93
N SER A 617 -22.51 5.86 -1.18
CA SER A 617 -23.83 5.33 -0.84
C SER A 617 -24.67 5.11 -2.11
N MET A 618 -24.66 6.07 -3.04
CA MET A 618 -25.31 5.94 -4.35
C MET A 618 -24.75 4.77 -5.15
N ARG A 619 -23.41 4.62 -5.21
CA ARG A 619 -22.76 3.51 -5.92
C ARG A 619 -23.08 2.15 -5.30
N ALA A 620 -23.06 2.04 -3.97
CA ALA A 620 -23.38 0.81 -3.25
C ALA A 620 -24.86 0.43 -3.32
N SER A 621 -25.74 1.37 -3.66
CA SER A 621 -27.19 1.13 -3.83
C SER A 621 -27.55 0.52 -5.18
N VAL A 622 -26.60 0.42 -6.11
CA VAL A 622 -26.82 -0.25 -7.41
C VAL A 622 -26.91 -1.77 -7.16
N PRO A 623 -28.06 -2.40 -7.42
CA PRO A 623 -28.28 -3.80 -7.08
C PRO A 623 -27.33 -4.72 -7.84
N GLU A 624 -26.94 -5.82 -7.20
CA GLU A 624 -26.08 -6.81 -7.82
C GLU A 624 -26.74 -7.46 -9.05
N PRO A 625 -25.95 -7.94 -10.03
CA PRO A 625 -26.48 -8.66 -11.17
C PRO A 625 -27.19 -9.95 -10.72
N LYS A 626 -28.41 -10.19 -11.23
CA LYS A 626 -29.17 -11.42 -10.97
C LYS A 626 -28.44 -12.69 -11.43
N THR A 627 -27.62 -12.56 -12.47
CA THR A 627 -26.79 -13.63 -13.03
C THR A 627 -25.35 -13.15 -13.17
N THR A 628 -24.41 -14.05 -12.92
CA THR A 628 -23.00 -13.82 -13.24
C THR A 628 -22.81 -13.73 -14.76
N ASP A 629 -21.86 -12.91 -15.19
CA ASP A 629 -21.43 -12.90 -16.59
C ASP A 629 -20.58 -14.15 -16.91
N ARG A 630 -20.40 -14.42 -18.21
CA ARG A 630 -19.52 -15.46 -18.75
C ARG A 630 -18.77 -14.89 -19.95
N ILE A 631 -17.49 -15.22 -20.10
CA ILE A 631 -16.67 -14.75 -21.24
C ILE A 631 -16.72 -15.78 -22.37
N ARG A 632 -16.80 -17.07 -22.02
CA ARG A 632 -16.94 -18.18 -22.97
C ARG A 632 -18.26 -18.89 -22.74
N SER A 633 -18.89 -19.29 -23.83
CA SER A 633 -20.01 -20.24 -23.84
C SER A 633 -19.48 -21.64 -24.12
N THR A 634 -19.77 -22.58 -23.24
CA THR A 634 -19.66 -24.01 -23.56
C THR A 634 -20.78 -24.37 -24.55
N PRO A 635 -20.57 -25.24 -25.54
CA PRO A 635 -21.69 -25.79 -26.31
C PRO A 635 -22.69 -26.41 -25.33
N ALA A 636 -23.93 -25.94 -25.34
CA ALA A 636 -24.96 -26.42 -24.42
C ALA A 636 -25.12 -27.94 -24.56
N ALA A 637 -24.92 -28.68 -23.48
CA ALA A 637 -25.70 -29.91 -23.30
C ALA A 637 -27.15 -29.43 -23.12
N ASN A 638 -28.04 -29.86 -24.02
CA ASN A 638 -29.45 -29.45 -24.06
C ASN A 638 -30.08 -29.37 -22.66
N ASP A 639 -30.46 -28.17 -22.24
CA ASP A 639 -31.14 -27.90 -20.97
C ASP A 639 -32.59 -28.45 -20.91
N ASP A 640 -33.05 -29.15 -21.95
CA ASP A 640 -34.39 -29.74 -22.01
C ASP A 640 -34.54 -31.06 -21.20
N ALA A 641 -33.47 -31.63 -20.66
CA ALA A 641 -33.55 -32.88 -19.88
C ALA A 641 -33.91 -32.68 -18.40
N SER A 642 -34.02 -31.44 -17.91
CA SER A 642 -34.23 -31.16 -16.47
C SER A 642 -35.70 -31.15 -16.02
N ASN A 643 -36.66 -31.38 -16.94
CA ASN A 643 -38.10 -31.39 -16.62
C ASN A 643 -38.76 -32.79 -16.58
N GLU A 644 -38.04 -33.89 -16.83
CA GLU A 644 -38.63 -35.24 -16.77
C GLU A 644 -38.16 -36.13 -15.60
N ALA A 645 -37.21 -35.69 -14.78
CA ALA A 645 -36.65 -36.52 -13.70
C ALA A 645 -37.23 -36.27 -12.28
N ILE A 646 -38.47 -35.77 -12.17
CA ILE A 646 -39.20 -35.66 -10.87
C ILE A 646 -40.50 -36.49 -10.86
N ALA A 647 -40.72 -37.36 -11.85
CA ALA A 647 -41.81 -38.33 -11.79
C ALA A 647 -41.31 -39.72 -12.22
N ILE A 648 -40.77 -40.47 -11.26
CA ILE A 648 -41.00 -41.90 -10.96
C ILE A 648 -40.36 -42.22 -9.61
#